data_AF-A0A1I1CJD7-F1
#
_entry.id   AF-A0A1I1CJD7-F1
#
_cell.length_a   1.000
_cell.length_b   1.000
_cell.length_c   1.000
_cell.angle_alpha   90.00
_cell.angle_beta   90.00
_cell.angle_gamma   90.00
#
_symmetry.space_group_name_H-M   'P 1'
#
loop_
_entity.id
_entity.type
_entity.pdbx_description
1 polymer ?
#
loop_
_entity_poly.entity_id
_entity_poly.type
_entity_poly.pdbx_seq_one_letter_code
_entity_poly.pdbx_strand_id
1 'polypeptide(L)'
;MRKMVTKLSALLLALLLAVPPYASGKPISGGTGGGGQDITPPHEAAGFAAAETDDGIRLTWRPPLDGDLDHFNLYIRRTGAADYEMYVPILYPSTASSGGVSSLSGANVDANVGTRSYTAEGLERGRYDFKLTTVDRNGNESAGATASASVGDTAAPGPVTGVQVVAQGSRLAVVWHDPTDADLAGVRVSVRRAGDEDGRTVEVAAGAGAYTTDGLKDGSYEIAIVAYDAAGNASEPVRATASTDPDAHEPNDGTGTAFLLPLPQIQVRGILETEADSDYYALRLQAPSRIRLALRDESRSAAFSYKLSDLGGQRVYRQGTAEANGDTAVEVTLGTGVYYLRIYGGSAAESIPYTILGGTGDYYESNDTIDTATPLRSDAPVPFGTIDRTEDVDWYRLTPVQAGNSMIQLRGLPPGVEYELVLTDDAGTPIARATGSSGREATIVRELGALRTYYVYVRKVSGVSGEPYTLEWSELMPDRLEPNDTMGQAVPIVAPQNFSYRGTIHAAGDEDFYRFKIEQTSSVNLTLADIPGFRNYDMQLWNDRGEIVAASVSPAEAEEKIKLPLNPGTYYVRVYASQGFSGREYTLGFSVRTIPVILVPGLGGTTLYTKKRSNGQLERTWMTQIQNRWATSKLLPSNPDYEVVVDRVDNGLTAIDNLYPEGHIDPVQYRFLGLISDLKKRGYRSGMTLFGFPYDWRMSHADQVAPLKEAVDRALAASGAEQAIVISEGSGGLIVKQLAHDYPAYKAKLNRWIGISTPNLGTPEMFKVYLSGGHYGYRVDPTTFQQLAMQSPGFYELLPSPGWFAYLKKIYEHSRLYTDYREDDTITTVESWDQMTDLLATLYMNPKMKFEQSYAQRALELHKEIWDRPLEGVAHDEIAGSGRPTAFSYYWGDWSPMNHLDQLHSDPLGFLELLFGGNDHEPSELYHTGDSVVPLLSQFGAIGTQEKRYFVKGASFASSLNDFDIRKQIADLMDGREVPVTARISTETPDYEVDCAEYGDYCIAPLKPSFQFPMLKLPTSGPKLPFFP
;
A
#
# COMPACT_ATOMS: atom_id res chain seq x y z
N MET A 1 19.16 0.21 3.73
CA MET A 1 18.89 -1.23 3.45
C MET A 1 20.05 -2.05 4.00
N ARG A 2 19.80 -3.27 4.53
CA ARG A 2 20.78 -4.29 4.96
C ARG A 2 21.87 -3.80 5.96
N LYS A 3 21.81 -4.28 7.20
CA LYS A 3 22.74 -5.29 7.77
C LYS A 3 24.20 -4.76 7.90
N MET A 4 24.89 -4.87 9.03
CA MET A 4 24.62 -5.64 10.27
C MET A 4 25.70 -5.27 11.32
N VAL A 5 25.42 -5.50 12.63
CA VAL A 5 26.40 -5.94 13.65
C VAL A 5 27.52 -4.92 14.01
N THR A 6 27.70 -4.41 15.24
CA THR A 6 27.29 -4.87 16.59
C THR A 6 27.23 -3.68 17.59
N LYS A 7 26.83 -3.95 18.85
CA LYS A 7 26.83 -3.06 20.04
C LYS A 7 25.66 -2.07 20.17
N LEU A 8 24.48 -2.62 20.44
CA LEU A 8 23.44 -1.98 21.27
C LEU A 8 22.63 -3.07 21.97
N SER A 9 23.16 -3.57 23.09
CA SER A 9 22.55 -4.63 23.91
C SER A 9 22.71 -4.30 25.39
N ALA A 10 22.05 -3.22 25.82
CA ALA A 10 22.02 -2.77 27.20
C ALA A 10 20.67 -2.12 27.57
N LEU A 11 19.55 -2.72 27.14
CA LEU A 11 18.21 -2.46 27.68
C LEU A 11 17.20 -3.54 27.24
N LEU A 12 16.94 -4.53 28.13
CA LEU A 12 15.73 -5.38 28.29
C LEU A 12 16.12 -6.77 28.84
N LEU A 13 16.18 -6.92 30.17
CA LEU A 13 15.91 -8.20 30.84
C LEU A 13 15.41 -8.02 32.28
N ALA A 14 14.38 -7.17 32.46
CA ALA A 14 13.63 -7.08 33.71
C ALA A 14 12.28 -6.37 33.50
N LEU A 15 11.23 -7.11 33.10
CA LEU A 15 9.86 -7.00 33.63
C LEU A 15 8.94 -8.06 32.99
N LEU A 16 7.87 -8.45 33.71
CA LEU A 16 6.99 -9.61 33.49
C LEU A 16 7.69 -10.95 33.84
N LEU A 17 7.32 -11.69 34.89
CA LEU A 17 6.00 -11.85 35.55
C LEU A 17 6.05 -11.71 37.09
N ALA A 18 4.87 -11.80 37.73
CA ALA A 18 4.56 -11.22 39.04
C ALA A 18 4.63 -12.18 40.27
N VAL A 19 4.56 -11.56 41.47
CA VAL A 19 4.57 -12.15 42.83
C VAL A 19 3.49 -11.40 43.64
N PRO A 20 2.48 -12.06 44.27
CA PRO A 20 2.59 -12.60 45.65
C PRO A 20 1.66 -13.85 45.88
N PRO A 21 1.27 -14.33 47.10
CA PRO A 21 1.58 -13.86 48.45
C PRO A 21 1.98 -14.87 49.56
N TYR A 22 2.46 -14.23 50.62
CA TYR A 22 2.92 -14.61 51.96
C TYR A 22 2.03 -15.46 52.90
N ALA A 23 2.66 -15.82 54.04
CA ALA A 23 2.12 -16.14 55.37
C ALA A 23 1.82 -17.65 55.66
N SER A 24 2.09 -18.22 56.84
CA SER A 24 2.68 -17.73 58.11
C SER A 24 2.99 -18.90 59.06
N GLY A 25 3.88 -18.73 60.06
CA GLY A 25 3.90 -19.62 61.24
C GLY A 25 5.22 -19.63 62.03
N LYS A 26 5.18 -19.36 63.34
CA LYS A 26 6.34 -19.39 64.26
C LYS A 26 6.51 -20.78 64.95
N PRO A 27 7.70 -21.09 65.51
CA PRO A 27 8.07 -22.43 65.99
C PRO A 27 7.75 -22.69 67.47
N ILE A 28 8.00 -23.93 67.98
CA ILE A 28 8.76 -24.26 69.23
C ILE A 28 8.62 -25.76 69.65
N SER A 29 9.71 -26.30 70.23
CA SER A 29 9.86 -27.47 71.14
C SER A 29 9.51 -28.93 70.72
N GLY A 30 10.56 -29.65 70.33
CA GLY A 30 11.10 -30.88 70.95
C GLY A 30 10.20 -31.90 71.68
N GLY A 31 10.24 -33.16 71.21
CA GLY A 31 9.66 -34.33 71.88
C GLY A 31 10.12 -35.68 71.30
N THR A 32 11.26 -36.18 71.80
CA THR A 32 11.71 -37.60 71.86
C THR A 32 11.24 -38.64 70.82
N GLY A 33 12.21 -39.18 70.05
CA GLY A 33 12.29 -40.64 69.82
C GLY A 33 11.84 -41.18 68.45
N GLY A 34 12.72 -41.12 67.44
CA GLY A 34 12.58 -41.91 66.21
C GLY A 34 13.38 -41.35 65.04
N GLY A 35 14.46 -42.03 64.64
CA GLY A 35 15.20 -41.75 63.40
C GLY A 35 15.62 -40.28 63.20
N GLY A 36 16.46 -39.74 64.09
CA GLY A 36 17.01 -38.40 63.90
C GLY A 36 17.78 -38.31 62.59
N GLN A 37 17.51 -37.27 61.79
CA GLN A 37 18.34 -36.94 60.63
C GLN A 37 19.79 -36.78 61.07
N ASP A 38 20.73 -37.14 60.20
CA ASP A 38 22.12 -36.77 60.42
C ASP A 38 22.23 -35.25 60.51
N ILE A 39 23.07 -34.79 61.44
CA ILE A 39 23.40 -33.38 61.69
C ILE A 39 24.91 -33.15 61.77
N THR A 40 25.71 -34.17 61.44
CA THR A 40 27.17 -34.13 61.53
C THR A 40 27.74 -33.96 60.13
N PRO A 41 28.35 -32.81 59.78
CA PRO A 41 28.94 -32.65 58.46
C PRO A 41 30.19 -33.55 58.27
N PRO A 42 30.56 -33.89 57.03
CA PRO A 42 31.79 -34.64 56.75
C PRO A 42 33.04 -33.89 57.22
N HIS A 43 34.17 -34.57 57.37
CA HIS A 43 35.44 -33.89 57.68
C HIS A 43 35.84 -32.92 56.56
N GLU A 44 36.66 -31.93 56.89
CA GLU A 44 37.12 -30.93 55.94
C GLU A 44 38.05 -31.51 54.85
N ALA A 45 38.06 -30.85 53.69
CA ALA A 45 38.99 -31.14 52.62
C ALA A 45 40.45 -30.91 53.04
N ALA A 46 41.30 -31.95 52.93
CA ALA A 46 42.67 -31.89 53.39
C ALA A 46 43.60 -31.21 52.37
N GLY A 47 44.43 -30.26 52.84
CA GLY A 47 45.45 -29.60 52.03
C GLY A 47 44.88 -28.70 50.94
N PHE A 48 43.80 -27.97 51.23
CA PHE A 48 43.28 -26.93 50.35
C PHE A 48 44.32 -25.82 50.14
N ALA A 49 44.64 -25.52 48.88
CA ALA A 49 45.63 -24.52 48.50
C ALA A 49 45.18 -23.78 47.23
N ALA A 50 45.59 -22.52 47.11
CA ALA A 50 45.34 -21.63 45.98
C ALA A 50 46.66 -21.16 45.38
N ALA A 51 46.78 -21.16 44.06
CA ALA A 51 47.94 -20.68 43.32
C ALA A 51 47.50 -19.87 42.10
N GLU A 52 48.23 -18.80 41.80
CA GLU A 52 48.06 -18.01 40.59
C GLU A 52 48.50 -18.82 39.35
N THR A 53 47.80 -18.63 38.24
CA THR A 53 48.05 -19.23 36.92
C THR A 53 47.66 -18.23 35.84
N ASP A 54 48.19 -18.40 34.62
CA ASP A 54 48.01 -17.44 33.51
C ASP A 54 46.53 -17.13 33.18
N ASP A 55 45.62 -18.09 33.44
CA ASP A 55 44.17 -17.98 33.17
C ASP A 55 43.31 -17.66 34.42
N GLY A 56 43.89 -17.56 35.62
CA GLY A 56 43.15 -17.33 36.88
C GLY A 56 43.79 -17.94 38.13
N ILE A 57 42.99 -18.28 39.14
CA ILE A 57 43.48 -18.90 40.39
C ILE A 57 43.13 -20.39 40.41
N ARG A 58 44.15 -21.25 40.40
CA ARG A 58 43.98 -22.70 40.53
C ARG A 58 43.94 -23.13 41.99
N LEU A 59 42.85 -23.80 42.36
CA LEU A 59 42.60 -24.37 43.67
C LEU A 59 42.87 -25.88 43.63
N THR A 60 43.43 -26.45 44.70
CA THR A 60 43.67 -27.90 44.84
C THR A 60 43.37 -28.40 46.25
N TRP A 61 42.83 -29.62 46.40
CA TRP A 61 42.59 -30.27 47.70
C TRP A 61 42.54 -31.80 47.58
N ARG A 62 42.52 -32.50 48.72
CA ARG A 62 42.18 -33.93 48.81
C ARG A 62 40.83 -34.11 49.53
N PRO A 63 39.88 -34.86 48.95
CA PRO A 63 38.63 -35.23 49.63
C PRO A 63 38.88 -35.90 50.99
N PRO A 64 38.00 -35.71 51.98
CA PRO A 64 37.97 -36.57 53.15
C PRO A 64 37.53 -38.00 52.76
N LEU A 65 37.67 -38.95 53.69
CA LEU A 65 37.28 -40.35 53.49
C LEU A 65 35.93 -40.71 54.13
N ASP A 66 35.14 -39.72 54.54
CA ASP A 66 33.80 -39.94 55.09
C ASP A 66 32.86 -40.54 54.04
N GLY A 67 32.08 -41.54 54.47
CA GLY A 67 31.25 -42.35 53.58
C GLY A 67 29.93 -41.68 53.14
N ASP A 68 29.64 -40.50 53.67
CA ASP A 68 28.42 -39.70 53.48
C ASP A 68 28.66 -38.44 52.62
N LEU A 69 29.91 -38.10 52.31
CA LEU A 69 30.29 -36.96 51.46
C LEU A 69 29.58 -37.01 50.10
N ASP A 70 28.81 -35.96 49.80
CA ASP A 70 28.04 -35.82 48.57
C ASP A 70 28.66 -34.79 47.60
N HIS A 71 29.10 -33.64 48.12
CA HIS A 71 29.75 -32.59 47.33
C HIS A 71 30.59 -31.63 48.19
N PHE A 72 31.23 -30.67 47.54
CA PHE A 72 31.91 -29.55 48.18
C PHE A 72 31.21 -28.24 47.78
N ASN A 73 31.15 -27.23 48.64
CA ASN A 73 30.85 -25.87 48.21
C ASN A 73 32.11 -25.01 48.25
N LEU A 74 32.39 -24.33 47.15
CA LEU A 74 33.45 -23.33 47.07
C LEU A 74 32.84 -21.95 47.21
N TYR A 75 33.38 -21.19 48.16
CA TYR A 75 33.07 -19.79 48.40
C TYR A 75 34.30 -18.92 48.12
N ILE A 76 34.06 -17.67 47.71
CA ILE A 76 35.09 -16.67 47.46
C ILE A 76 34.76 -15.38 48.20
N ARG A 77 35.78 -14.60 48.52
CA ARG A 77 35.66 -13.17 48.80
C ARG A 77 36.93 -12.43 48.39
N ARG A 78 36.84 -11.14 48.08
CA ARG A 78 38.04 -10.27 47.99
C ARG A 78 38.59 -10.09 49.41
N THR A 79 39.91 -10.24 49.60
CA THR A 79 40.52 -10.18 50.94
C THR A 79 40.19 -8.84 51.62
N GLY A 80 39.46 -8.89 52.73
CA GLY A 80 38.99 -7.70 53.46
C GLY A 80 37.47 -7.50 53.46
N ALA A 81 36.72 -8.20 52.61
CA ALA A 81 35.26 -8.30 52.74
C ALA A 81 34.88 -9.14 53.97
N ALA A 82 33.75 -8.80 54.61
CA ALA A 82 33.32 -9.44 55.86
C ALA A 82 32.95 -10.92 55.65
N ASP A 83 32.02 -11.17 54.73
CA ASP A 83 31.43 -12.49 54.48
C ASP A 83 32.01 -13.17 53.23
N TYR A 84 31.75 -14.47 53.12
CA TYR A 84 32.09 -15.30 51.97
C TYR A 84 30.86 -15.50 51.09
N GLU A 85 30.98 -15.27 49.78
CA GLU A 85 29.91 -15.51 48.82
C GLU A 85 30.09 -16.89 48.17
N MET A 86 29.00 -17.63 47.95
CA MET A 86 29.07 -18.95 47.30
C MET A 86 29.45 -18.75 45.84
N TYR A 87 30.59 -19.31 45.43
CA TYR A 87 31.08 -19.25 44.06
C TYR A 87 30.50 -20.38 43.23
N VAL A 88 30.66 -21.64 43.67
CA VAL A 88 30.12 -22.81 42.96
C VAL A 88 30.04 -24.06 43.86
N PRO A 89 28.98 -24.89 43.75
CA PRO A 89 28.98 -26.26 44.27
C PRO A 89 29.73 -27.22 43.32
N ILE A 90 30.62 -28.04 43.88
CA ILE A 90 31.49 -28.98 43.16
C ILE A 90 31.08 -30.42 43.54
N LEU A 91 30.32 -31.07 42.65
CA LEU A 91 29.74 -32.41 42.88
C LEU A 91 30.81 -33.50 43.06
N TYR A 92 30.61 -34.40 44.03
CA TYR A 92 31.48 -35.57 44.24
C TYR A 92 30.82 -36.85 43.72
N PRO A 93 31.42 -37.58 42.75
CA PRO A 93 30.73 -38.68 42.07
C PRO A 93 30.61 -39.92 42.97
N SER A 94 29.39 -40.28 43.37
CA SER A 94 29.15 -41.45 44.23
C SER A 94 28.96 -42.75 43.44
N THR A 95 29.96 -43.63 43.44
CA THR A 95 29.86 -44.99 42.87
C THR A 95 30.52 -46.06 43.75
N ALA A 96 29.80 -46.60 44.73
CA ALA A 96 29.95 -47.98 45.23
C ALA A 96 28.84 -48.32 46.26
N SER A 97 27.81 -49.03 45.84
CA SER A 97 26.84 -49.63 46.76
C SER A 97 27.28 -51.01 47.24
N SER A 98 27.41 -51.19 48.55
CA SER A 98 27.27 -52.45 49.30
C SER A 98 27.90 -53.73 48.70
N GLY A 99 29.08 -54.10 49.19
CA GLY A 99 29.69 -55.43 48.99
C GLY A 99 30.80 -55.66 50.00
N GLY A 100 30.49 -56.23 51.16
CA GLY A 100 31.41 -56.25 52.30
C GLY A 100 32.52 -57.29 52.21
N VAL A 101 33.73 -56.89 52.61
CA VAL A 101 34.69 -57.80 53.27
C VAL A 101 35.11 -57.14 54.59
N SER A 102 34.82 -57.82 55.70
CA SER A 102 35.19 -57.41 57.05
C SER A 102 36.64 -57.74 57.37
N SER A 103 37.24 -56.91 58.22
CA SER A 103 38.45 -57.19 59.02
C SER A 103 39.71 -57.67 58.28
N LEU A 104 40.73 -56.82 58.28
CA LEU A 104 42.04 -57.19 58.81
C LEU A 104 42.71 -55.96 59.44
N SER A 105 43.11 -56.11 60.70
CA SER A 105 43.85 -55.10 61.45
C SER A 105 45.33 -55.11 61.05
N GLY A 106 45.89 -53.95 60.71
CA GLY A 106 47.33 -53.73 60.68
C GLY A 106 47.92 -53.38 59.30
N ALA A 107 48.55 -52.20 59.26
CA ALA A 107 49.59 -51.77 58.32
C ALA A 107 49.30 -51.74 56.80
N ASN A 108 49.02 -50.51 56.34
CA ASN A 108 49.32 -49.95 55.00
C ASN A 108 48.50 -50.40 53.77
N VAL A 109 48.50 -49.47 52.79
CA VAL A 109 47.92 -49.54 51.43
C VAL A 109 46.38 -49.42 51.44
N ASP A 110 45.74 -48.48 50.74
CA ASP A 110 46.13 -47.91 49.43
C ASP A 110 45.99 -46.38 49.32
N ALA A 111 46.78 -45.77 48.43
CA ALA A 111 46.86 -44.33 48.22
C ALA A 111 46.35 -43.95 46.82
N ASN A 112 45.04 -43.76 46.65
CA ASN A 112 44.49 -43.34 45.35
C ASN A 112 43.14 -42.57 45.37
N VAL A 113 42.83 -41.83 46.43
CA VAL A 113 41.87 -40.70 46.31
C VAL A 113 42.67 -39.47 45.88
N GLY A 114 42.86 -39.33 44.57
CA GLY A 114 43.76 -38.32 43.98
C GLY A 114 43.37 -36.88 44.30
N THR A 115 44.37 -36.00 44.35
CA THR A 115 44.19 -34.55 44.50
C THR A 115 43.21 -34.02 43.45
N ARG A 116 42.17 -33.33 43.89
CA ARG A 116 41.23 -32.60 43.05
C ARG A 116 41.75 -31.20 42.78
N SER A 117 41.40 -30.62 41.64
CA SER A 117 41.67 -29.22 41.33
C SER A 117 40.53 -28.57 40.58
N TYR A 118 40.36 -27.27 40.80
CA TYR A 118 39.38 -26.41 40.13
C TYR A 118 40.01 -25.05 39.87
N THR A 119 39.81 -24.45 38.70
CA THR A 119 40.33 -23.11 38.37
C THR A 119 39.22 -22.08 38.48
N ALA A 120 39.43 -21.03 39.28
CA ALA A 120 38.57 -19.86 39.34
C ALA A 120 39.07 -18.83 38.33
N GLU A 121 38.38 -18.77 37.19
CA GLU A 121 38.68 -17.92 36.03
C GLU A 121 37.86 -16.61 36.09
N GLY A 122 38.27 -15.59 35.31
CA GLY A 122 37.52 -14.34 35.18
C GLY A 122 37.54 -13.40 36.40
N LEU A 123 38.51 -13.57 37.30
CA LEU A 123 38.69 -12.72 38.48
C LEU A 123 39.41 -11.40 38.14
N GLU A 124 38.92 -10.27 38.66
CA GLU A 124 39.60 -8.98 38.54
C GLU A 124 40.93 -8.95 39.29
N ARG A 125 41.85 -8.05 38.92
CA ARG A 125 43.11 -7.80 39.65
C ARG A 125 42.85 -7.57 41.15
N GLY A 126 43.55 -8.33 41.99
CA GLY A 126 43.42 -8.23 43.44
C GLY A 126 43.74 -9.54 44.16
N ARG A 127 43.65 -9.51 45.49
CA ARG A 127 43.84 -10.68 46.36
C ARG A 127 42.49 -11.22 46.81
N TYR A 128 42.32 -12.53 46.72
CA TYR A 128 41.09 -13.24 47.09
C TYR A 128 41.38 -14.27 48.18
N ASP A 129 40.42 -14.44 49.09
CA ASP A 129 40.35 -15.57 49.99
C ASP A 129 39.26 -16.52 49.48
N PHE A 130 39.55 -17.82 49.46
CA PHE A 130 38.65 -18.90 49.11
C PHE A 130 38.38 -19.76 50.32
N LYS A 131 37.18 -20.33 50.40
CA LYS A 131 36.76 -21.28 51.43
C LYS A 131 36.10 -22.48 50.77
N LEU A 132 36.55 -23.69 51.09
CA LEU A 132 36.00 -24.94 50.59
C LEU A 132 35.43 -25.76 51.75
N THR A 133 34.12 -25.97 51.74
CA THR A 133 33.40 -26.83 52.68
C THR A 133 33.12 -28.20 52.06
N THR A 134 32.73 -29.15 52.90
CA THR A 134 32.27 -30.50 52.52
C THR A 134 30.84 -30.67 53.00
N VAL A 135 29.99 -31.29 52.17
CA VAL A 135 28.55 -31.42 52.42
C VAL A 135 28.13 -32.87 52.28
N ASP A 136 27.33 -33.38 53.23
CA ASP A 136 26.73 -34.71 53.16
C ASP A 136 25.41 -34.74 52.35
N ARG A 137 24.83 -35.93 52.19
CA ARG A 137 23.52 -36.14 51.56
C ARG A 137 22.32 -35.57 52.33
N ASN A 138 22.51 -35.19 53.59
CA ASN A 138 21.49 -34.60 54.45
C ASN A 138 21.53 -33.06 54.42
N GLY A 139 22.56 -32.47 53.82
CA GLY A 139 22.78 -31.02 53.72
C GLY A 139 23.63 -30.43 54.85
N ASN A 140 24.29 -31.24 55.65
CA ASN A 140 25.19 -30.76 56.70
C ASN A 140 26.52 -30.33 56.10
N GLU A 141 26.86 -29.06 56.28
CA GLU A 141 28.04 -28.43 55.71
C GLU A 141 29.14 -28.21 56.76
N SER A 142 30.38 -28.57 56.43
CA SER A 142 31.53 -28.47 57.35
C SER A 142 32.04 -27.04 57.53
N ALA A 143 32.84 -26.82 58.57
CA ALA A 143 33.35 -25.49 58.90
C ALA A 143 34.24 -24.91 57.78
N GLY A 144 35.00 -25.74 57.07
CA GLY A 144 35.59 -25.49 55.74
C GLY A 144 37.01 -24.92 55.76
N ALA A 145 37.88 -25.49 54.93
CA ALA A 145 39.28 -25.08 54.78
C ALA A 145 39.40 -23.79 53.93
N THR A 146 40.43 -22.97 54.18
CA THR A 146 40.64 -21.70 53.45
C THR A 146 42.02 -21.57 52.81
N ALA A 147 42.10 -20.83 51.70
CA ALA A 147 43.34 -20.53 50.97
C ALA A 147 43.22 -19.17 50.26
N SER A 148 44.32 -18.50 49.93
CA SER A 148 44.30 -17.19 49.25
C SER A 148 45.36 -17.08 48.15
N ALA A 149 45.06 -16.34 47.09
CA ALA A 149 46.00 -15.98 46.03
C ALA A 149 45.66 -14.60 45.45
N SER A 150 46.54 -14.07 44.59
CA SER A 150 46.36 -12.80 43.86
C SER A 150 46.29 -13.04 42.36
N VAL A 151 45.81 -12.04 41.62
CA VAL A 151 45.92 -11.94 40.15
C VAL A 151 46.76 -10.70 39.80
N GLY A 152 47.80 -10.89 38.99
CA GLY A 152 48.78 -9.91 38.55
C GLY A 152 48.32 -8.93 37.45
N ASP A 153 49.28 -8.31 36.78
CA ASP A 153 49.06 -7.26 35.78
C ASP A 153 49.47 -7.74 34.38
N THR A 154 48.53 -7.77 33.44
CA THR A 154 48.69 -8.37 32.11
C THR A 154 48.19 -7.47 30.97
N ALA A 155 47.79 -6.24 31.29
CA ALA A 155 47.33 -5.27 30.31
C ALA A 155 48.51 -4.50 29.71
N ALA A 156 48.61 -4.48 28.37
CA ALA A 156 49.55 -3.59 27.68
C ALA A 156 48.99 -2.16 27.60
N PRO A 157 49.85 -1.12 27.61
CA PRO A 157 49.42 0.25 27.36
C PRO A 157 48.99 0.43 25.90
N GLY A 158 48.20 1.46 25.62
CA GLY A 158 47.75 1.77 24.28
C GLY A 158 48.91 2.07 23.31
N PRO A 159 48.71 1.87 21.99
CA PRO A 159 49.70 2.30 21.01
C PRO A 159 49.83 3.83 20.97
N VAL A 160 51.01 4.32 20.57
CA VAL A 160 51.24 5.76 20.34
C VAL A 160 50.30 6.33 19.27
N THR A 161 50.06 7.63 19.29
CA THR A 161 49.16 8.30 18.32
C THR A 161 49.82 9.51 17.65
N GLY A 162 49.24 9.99 16.55
CA GLY A 162 49.73 11.18 15.84
C GLY A 162 51.16 11.06 15.32
N VAL A 163 51.57 9.87 14.88
CA VAL A 163 52.92 9.60 14.37
C VAL A 163 53.17 10.40 13.10
N GLN A 164 54.27 11.16 13.07
CA GLN A 164 54.78 11.88 11.91
C GLN A 164 56.27 11.57 11.73
N VAL A 165 56.70 11.37 10.49
CA VAL A 165 58.11 11.17 10.14
C VAL A 165 58.48 12.18 9.06
N VAL A 166 59.55 12.95 9.29
CA VAL A 166 60.04 13.98 8.37
C VAL A 166 61.50 13.71 8.06
N ALA A 167 61.83 13.58 6.77
CA ALA A 167 63.20 13.47 6.30
C ALA A 167 63.93 14.82 6.39
N GLN A 168 65.19 14.79 6.84
CA GLN A 168 66.04 15.95 7.05
C GLN A 168 67.46 15.63 6.54
N GLY A 169 67.57 15.38 5.22
CA GLY A 169 68.77 14.80 4.62
C GLY A 169 68.98 13.37 5.11
N SER A 170 70.20 13.03 5.56
CA SER A 170 70.56 11.69 6.09
C SER A 170 69.99 11.37 7.49
N ARG A 171 68.82 11.93 7.82
CA ARG A 171 68.14 11.82 9.13
C ARG A 171 66.63 11.74 8.94
N LEU A 172 65.97 11.02 9.84
CA LEU A 172 64.51 11.01 10.00
C LEU A 172 64.18 11.56 11.39
N ALA A 173 63.36 12.61 11.44
CA ALA A 173 62.75 13.10 12.66
C ALA A 173 61.38 12.44 12.83
N VAL A 174 61.24 11.61 13.86
CA VAL A 174 60.02 10.86 14.21
C VAL A 174 59.38 11.57 15.42
N VAL A 175 58.09 11.90 15.32
CA VAL A 175 57.32 12.57 16.39
C VAL A 175 56.03 11.79 16.62
N TRP A 176 55.59 11.67 17.87
CA TRP A 176 54.36 10.98 18.26
C TRP A 176 53.79 11.55 19.56
N HIS A 177 52.59 11.11 19.93
CA HIS A 177 51.95 11.36 21.20
C HIS A 177 51.88 10.05 21.97
N ASP A 178 52.41 10.05 23.20
CA ASP A 178 52.35 8.89 24.09
C ASP A 178 50.89 8.56 24.49
N PRO A 179 50.58 7.28 24.76
CA PRO A 179 49.27 6.90 25.29
C PRO A 179 49.08 7.46 26.72
N THR A 180 47.82 7.59 27.15
CA THR A 180 47.47 8.17 28.46
C THR A 180 47.45 7.16 29.61
N ASP A 181 47.89 5.92 29.37
CA ASP A 181 47.91 4.85 30.37
C ASP A 181 48.90 5.18 31.50
N ALA A 182 48.45 4.98 32.75
CA ALA A 182 49.13 5.50 33.94
C ALA A 182 50.42 4.74 34.32
N ASP A 183 50.67 3.61 33.66
CA ASP A 183 51.77 2.65 33.87
C ASP A 183 52.77 2.60 32.69
N LEU A 184 52.59 3.44 31.66
CA LEU A 184 53.52 3.59 30.54
C LEU A 184 54.95 3.87 31.04
N ALA A 185 55.89 3.00 30.70
CA ALA A 185 57.30 3.14 31.03
C ALA A 185 58.10 3.78 29.88
N GLY A 186 57.75 3.47 28.63
CA GLY A 186 58.43 4.02 27.46
C GLY A 186 57.94 3.50 26.13
N VAL A 187 58.71 3.82 25.08
CA VAL A 187 58.41 3.53 23.69
C VAL A 187 59.65 2.99 22.98
N ARG A 188 59.51 1.91 22.22
CA ARG A 188 60.54 1.37 21.32
C ARG A 188 60.33 1.90 19.92
N VAL A 189 61.32 2.60 19.37
CA VAL A 189 61.35 3.06 17.97
C VAL A 189 62.34 2.20 17.19
N SER A 190 61.83 1.39 16.27
CA SER A 190 62.60 0.56 15.33
C SER A 190 62.67 1.23 13.97
N VAL A 191 63.86 1.35 13.39
CA VAL A 191 64.08 1.89 12.04
C VAL A 191 64.89 0.90 11.22
N ARG A 192 64.35 0.47 10.07
CA ARG A 192 64.94 -0.53 9.17
C ARG A 192 64.92 -0.03 7.73
N ARG A 193 66.02 -0.17 6.99
CA ARG A 193 66.06 0.17 5.55
C ARG A 193 65.37 -0.94 4.76
N ALA A 194 64.65 -0.59 3.69
CA ALA A 194 64.07 -1.57 2.80
C ALA A 194 65.17 -2.46 2.19
N GLY A 195 65.04 -3.79 2.37
CA GLY A 195 66.02 -4.79 1.92
C GLY A 195 67.05 -5.24 2.97
N ASP A 196 67.18 -4.54 4.11
CA ASP A 196 68.04 -4.98 5.20
C ASP A 196 67.32 -6.04 6.07
N GLU A 197 68.04 -7.10 6.47
CA GLU A 197 67.50 -8.19 7.32
C GLU A 197 67.20 -7.69 8.75
N ASP A 198 68.09 -6.85 9.32
CA ASP A 198 67.99 -6.32 10.67
C ASP A 198 67.67 -4.81 10.70
N GLY A 199 66.87 -4.38 11.68
CA GLY A 199 66.57 -2.97 11.97
C GLY A 199 67.21 -2.48 13.28
N ARG A 200 67.42 -1.18 13.41
CA ARG A 200 67.91 -0.56 14.65
C ARG A 200 66.73 -0.15 15.54
N THR A 201 66.61 -0.77 16.71
CA THR A 201 65.64 -0.38 17.75
C THR A 201 66.29 0.47 18.84
N VAL A 202 65.59 1.51 19.29
CA VAL A 202 65.99 2.37 20.42
C VAL A 202 64.81 2.52 21.39
N GLU A 203 65.06 2.32 22.67
CA GLU A 203 64.11 2.63 23.74
C GLU A 203 64.17 4.12 24.11
N VAL A 204 63.01 4.73 24.22
CA VAL A 204 62.79 6.15 24.52
C VAL A 204 61.86 6.22 25.72
N ALA A 205 62.24 6.98 26.75
CA ALA A 205 61.43 7.09 27.97
C ALA A 205 60.09 7.80 27.73
N ALA A 206 59.07 7.43 28.52
CA ALA A 206 57.76 8.08 28.49
C ALA A 206 57.86 9.61 28.69
N GLY A 207 57.07 10.36 27.93
CA GLY A 207 57.03 11.83 27.92
C GLY A 207 57.96 12.50 26.91
N ALA A 208 58.73 11.74 26.13
CA ALA A 208 59.66 12.31 25.13
C ALA A 208 58.96 12.79 23.85
N GLY A 209 57.96 12.06 23.36
CA GLY A 209 57.18 12.38 22.15
C GLY A 209 57.95 12.50 20.82
N ALA A 210 59.27 12.34 20.80
CA ALA A 210 60.08 12.44 19.59
C ALA A 210 61.40 11.67 19.67
N TYR A 211 61.91 11.26 18.51
CA TYR A 211 63.22 10.66 18.30
C TYR A 211 63.78 11.10 16.94
N THR A 212 65.09 11.28 16.83
CA THR A 212 65.75 11.63 15.55
C THR A 212 66.88 10.64 15.28
N THR A 213 66.92 10.09 14.07
CA THR A 213 67.99 9.18 13.64
C THR A 213 69.21 9.96 13.18
N ASP A 214 70.39 9.32 13.23
CA ASP A 214 71.64 9.87 12.72
C ASP A 214 72.28 8.95 11.69
N GLY A 215 72.84 9.53 10.63
CA GLY A 215 73.75 8.85 9.71
C GLY A 215 73.09 7.77 8.85
N LEU A 216 71.84 7.97 8.43
CA LEU A 216 71.17 7.07 7.49
C LEU A 216 71.77 7.19 6.10
N LYS A 217 71.67 6.12 5.32
CA LYS A 217 72.01 6.10 3.90
C LYS A 217 70.78 6.51 3.09
N ASP A 218 70.97 6.76 1.80
CA ASP A 218 69.87 7.11 0.91
C ASP A 218 68.96 5.89 0.67
N GLY A 219 67.65 6.12 0.54
CA GLY A 219 66.62 5.13 0.24
C GLY A 219 65.48 5.05 1.25
N SER A 220 64.57 4.08 1.04
CA SER A 220 63.35 3.93 1.83
C SER A 220 63.55 3.22 3.17
N TYR A 221 62.88 3.71 4.21
CA TYR A 221 62.92 3.20 5.58
C TYR A 221 61.52 2.86 6.11
N GLU A 222 61.42 1.73 6.81
CA GLU A 222 60.28 1.34 7.64
C GLU A 222 60.57 1.70 9.10
N ILE A 223 59.62 2.40 9.73
CA ILE A 223 59.66 2.81 11.13
C ILE A 223 58.51 2.09 11.86
N ALA A 224 58.80 1.44 12.98
CA ALA A 224 57.79 0.81 13.85
C ALA A 224 57.94 1.31 15.29
N ILE A 225 56.82 1.70 15.91
CA ILE A 225 56.78 2.32 17.24
C ILE A 225 55.87 1.51 18.16
N VAL A 226 56.38 1.06 19.31
CA VAL A 226 55.69 0.19 20.28
C VAL A 226 55.77 0.80 21.68
N ALA A 227 54.64 1.05 22.33
CA ALA A 227 54.59 1.47 23.73
C ALA A 227 54.74 0.26 24.67
N TYR A 228 55.32 0.44 25.87
CA TYR A 228 55.43 -0.62 26.88
C TYR A 228 55.34 -0.08 28.32
N ASP A 229 54.82 -0.91 29.22
CA ASP A 229 54.64 -0.58 30.65
C ASP A 229 55.82 -1.01 31.53
N ALA A 230 55.70 -0.76 32.84
CA ALA A 230 56.69 -1.17 33.84
C ALA A 230 56.72 -2.69 34.13
N ALA A 231 55.73 -3.46 33.69
CA ALA A 231 55.68 -4.92 33.81
C ALA A 231 56.31 -5.63 32.59
N GLY A 232 56.49 -4.92 31.47
CA GLY A 232 57.03 -5.41 30.21
C GLY A 232 55.98 -5.72 29.14
N ASN A 233 54.69 -5.47 29.40
CA ASN A 233 53.62 -5.64 28.41
C ASN A 233 53.76 -4.58 27.31
N ALA A 234 53.50 -4.95 26.05
CA ALA A 234 53.80 -4.12 24.89
C ALA A 234 52.58 -3.96 23.96
N SER A 235 52.41 -2.76 23.40
CA SER A 235 51.33 -2.44 22.46
C SER A 235 51.52 -3.11 21.10
N GLU A 236 50.46 -3.13 20.28
CA GLU A 236 50.61 -3.34 18.84
C GLU A 236 51.51 -2.23 18.22
N PRO A 237 52.33 -2.54 17.20
CA PRO A 237 53.25 -1.58 16.59
C PRO A 237 52.55 -0.62 15.62
N VAL A 238 52.74 0.68 15.81
CA VAL A 238 52.36 1.69 14.82
C VAL A 238 53.48 1.82 13.79
N ARG A 239 53.16 1.66 12.51
CA ARG A 239 54.13 1.69 11.42
C ARG A 239 54.02 2.97 10.58
N ALA A 240 55.15 3.47 10.13
CA ALA A 240 55.28 4.54 9.16
C ALA A 240 56.42 4.22 8.19
N THR A 241 56.39 4.80 6.99
CA THR A 241 57.49 4.73 6.02
C THR A 241 57.97 6.14 5.70
N ALA A 242 59.26 6.30 5.46
CA ALA A 242 59.84 7.54 4.99
C ALA A 242 61.02 7.25 4.06
N SER A 243 61.16 8.03 2.99
CA SER A 243 62.33 8.00 2.13
C SER A 243 63.28 9.14 2.46
N THR A 244 64.58 8.92 2.28
CA THR A 244 65.59 9.99 2.24
C THR A 244 65.87 10.48 0.80
N ASP A 245 65.05 10.04 -0.16
CA ASP A 245 65.14 10.33 -1.61
C ASP A 245 64.39 11.61 -2.06
N PRO A 246 64.90 12.37 -3.06
CA PRO A 246 64.24 13.57 -3.60
C PRO A 246 62.99 13.48 -4.51
N ASP A 247 62.51 12.33 -5.03
CA ASP A 247 61.19 12.32 -5.71
C ASP A 247 60.02 12.30 -4.70
N ALA A 248 58.97 13.08 -5.00
CA ALA A 248 57.82 13.33 -4.14
C ALA A 248 56.55 12.53 -4.50
N HIS A 249 56.52 11.79 -5.62
CA HIS A 249 55.33 11.05 -6.07
C HIS A 249 55.46 9.52 -5.99
N GLU A 250 56.60 9.00 -5.52
CA GLU A 250 56.83 7.57 -5.35
C GLU A 250 56.18 7.00 -4.07
N PRO A 251 55.69 5.74 -4.06
CA PRO A 251 55.68 4.80 -5.18
C PRO A 251 54.52 5.05 -6.16
N ASN A 252 54.79 5.14 -7.46
CA ASN A 252 53.78 5.24 -8.54
C ASN A 252 53.98 4.20 -9.68
N ASP A 253 54.95 3.29 -9.53
CA ASP A 253 55.37 2.14 -10.38
C ASP A 253 54.28 1.24 -11.04
N GLY A 254 53.00 1.43 -10.74
CA GLY A 254 51.93 0.56 -11.23
C GLY A 254 50.53 1.15 -11.18
N THR A 255 49.59 0.57 -11.92
CA THR A 255 48.19 1.06 -11.98
C THR A 255 47.44 1.02 -10.64
N GLY A 256 47.97 0.30 -9.63
CA GLY A 256 47.43 0.26 -8.27
C GLY A 256 48.01 1.32 -7.32
N THR A 257 49.16 1.90 -7.67
CA THR A 257 49.85 2.99 -6.94
C THR A 257 49.83 4.31 -7.71
N ALA A 258 49.29 4.31 -8.93
CA ALA A 258 49.27 5.44 -9.85
C ALA A 258 48.75 6.75 -9.24
N PHE A 259 49.49 7.84 -9.44
CA PHE A 259 49.11 9.16 -8.96
C PHE A 259 47.89 9.70 -9.72
N LEU A 260 46.84 10.10 -9.00
CA LEU A 260 45.63 10.68 -9.61
C LEU A 260 45.92 12.10 -10.10
N LEU A 261 45.92 12.30 -11.42
CA LEU A 261 46.14 13.61 -12.01
C LEU A 261 44.98 14.55 -11.64
N PRO A 262 45.28 15.79 -11.21
CA PRO A 262 44.26 16.80 -10.98
C PRO A 262 43.59 17.16 -12.30
N LEU A 263 42.26 17.11 -12.34
CA LEU A 263 41.45 17.55 -13.47
C LEU A 263 40.56 18.72 -13.00
N PRO A 264 40.25 19.70 -13.87
CA PRO A 264 40.56 19.74 -15.30
C PRO A 264 41.99 20.15 -15.68
N GLN A 265 42.78 20.68 -14.73
CA GLN A 265 44.11 21.25 -15.01
C GLN A 265 45.25 20.45 -14.39
N ILE A 266 46.16 20.00 -15.25
CA ILE A 266 47.30 19.15 -14.92
C ILE A 266 48.59 19.97 -14.98
N GLN A 267 49.29 20.01 -13.85
CA GLN A 267 50.68 20.43 -13.73
C GLN A 267 51.38 19.56 -12.70
N VAL A 268 52.08 18.52 -13.16
CA VAL A 268 52.73 17.51 -12.32
C VAL A 268 54.17 17.31 -12.78
N ARG A 269 55.08 17.06 -11.84
CA ARG A 269 56.49 16.74 -12.09
C ARG A 269 56.80 15.35 -11.54
N GLY A 270 57.69 14.61 -12.20
CA GLY A 270 58.23 13.33 -11.74
C GLY A 270 59.66 13.16 -12.25
N ILE A 271 60.36 12.15 -11.76
CA ILE A 271 61.74 11.84 -12.13
C ILE A 271 61.81 10.34 -12.41
N LEU A 272 62.17 9.95 -13.64
CA LEU A 272 62.56 8.56 -13.91
C LEU A 272 63.96 8.34 -13.33
N GLU A 273 64.06 7.71 -12.17
CA GLU A 273 65.30 7.45 -11.43
C GLU A 273 66.22 6.45 -12.15
N THR A 274 65.64 5.43 -12.81
CA THR A 274 66.41 4.33 -13.43
C THR A 274 65.86 3.88 -14.79
N GLU A 275 66.61 3.02 -15.50
CA GLU A 275 66.13 2.40 -16.75
C GLU A 275 64.95 1.42 -16.55
N ALA A 276 64.72 0.94 -15.33
CA ALA A 276 63.63 0.02 -14.97
C ALA A 276 62.35 0.75 -14.51
N ASP A 277 62.47 2.03 -14.20
CA ASP A 277 61.44 2.90 -13.65
C ASP A 277 60.24 3.06 -14.62
N SER A 278 59.04 3.23 -14.06
CA SER A 278 57.78 3.35 -14.78
C SER A 278 56.67 4.03 -14.00
N ASP A 279 56.68 5.36 -13.94
CA ASP A 279 55.58 6.12 -13.38
C ASP A 279 54.22 5.83 -14.03
N TYR A 280 53.19 5.62 -13.20
CA TYR A 280 51.80 5.60 -13.63
C TYR A 280 50.99 6.76 -13.04
N TYR A 281 50.14 7.31 -13.90
CA TYR A 281 49.24 8.41 -13.61
C TYR A 281 47.81 8.05 -14.01
N ALA A 282 46.84 8.30 -13.13
CA ALA A 282 45.43 8.01 -13.38
C ALA A 282 44.64 9.26 -13.79
N LEU A 283 43.77 9.15 -14.80
CA LEU A 283 42.80 10.16 -15.22
C LEU A 283 41.39 9.61 -14.97
N ARG A 284 40.52 10.36 -14.29
CA ARG A 284 39.14 9.95 -13.99
C ARG A 284 38.13 10.91 -14.62
N LEU A 285 37.44 10.45 -15.66
CA LEU A 285 36.51 11.25 -16.46
C LEU A 285 35.06 10.97 -16.08
N GLN A 286 34.33 12.02 -15.66
CA GLN A 286 32.90 11.95 -15.29
C GLN A 286 31.96 12.16 -16.48
N ALA A 287 32.45 12.84 -17.53
CA ALA A 287 31.80 13.01 -18.83
C ALA A 287 32.74 12.54 -19.96
N PRO A 288 32.27 12.37 -21.20
CA PRO A 288 33.16 12.26 -22.36
C PRO A 288 33.97 13.55 -22.52
N SER A 289 35.29 13.45 -22.61
CA SER A 289 36.21 14.61 -22.58
C SER A 289 37.31 14.48 -23.60
N ARG A 290 37.76 15.61 -24.16
CA ARG A 290 39.02 15.70 -24.91
C ARG A 290 40.18 15.88 -23.93
N ILE A 291 41.14 14.96 -23.96
CA ILE A 291 42.38 15.06 -23.21
C ILE A 291 43.42 15.76 -24.09
N ARG A 292 44.15 16.73 -23.54
CA ARG A 292 45.33 17.36 -24.14
C ARG A 292 46.44 17.42 -23.10
N LEU A 293 47.50 16.62 -23.24
CA LEU A 293 48.68 16.68 -22.38
C LEU A 293 49.90 17.14 -23.17
N ALA A 294 50.83 17.83 -22.54
CA ALA A 294 52.17 18.10 -23.03
C ALA A 294 53.18 17.45 -22.06
N LEU A 295 53.95 16.49 -22.58
CA LEU A 295 55.00 15.79 -21.84
C LEU A 295 56.35 16.40 -22.19
N ARG A 296 57.14 16.76 -21.17
CA ARG A 296 58.38 17.52 -21.34
C ARG A 296 59.49 16.99 -20.44
N ASP A 297 60.67 16.75 -21.01
CA ASP A 297 61.94 16.58 -20.28
C ASP A 297 62.41 17.94 -19.71
N GLU A 298 62.68 18.01 -18.40
CA GLU A 298 63.26 19.20 -17.77
C GLU A 298 64.77 19.30 -17.96
N SER A 299 65.48 18.18 -18.13
CA SER A 299 66.93 18.14 -18.37
C SER A 299 67.31 18.62 -19.77
N ARG A 300 66.42 18.44 -20.75
CA ARG A 300 66.60 18.68 -22.19
C ARG A 300 67.74 17.87 -22.83
N SER A 301 67.98 16.68 -22.28
CA SER A 301 69.08 15.79 -22.66
C SER A 301 68.68 14.34 -22.88
N ALA A 302 67.48 13.93 -22.46
CA ALA A 302 67.06 12.53 -22.54
C ALA A 302 65.63 12.37 -23.08
N ALA A 303 65.41 11.29 -23.83
CA ALA A 303 64.09 10.93 -24.37
C ALA A 303 63.49 9.81 -23.53
N PHE A 304 62.19 9.91 -23.21
CA PHE A 304 61.44 8.91 -22.45
C PHE A 304 60.20 8.44 -23.22
N SER A 305 59.67 7.27 -22.90
CA SER A 305 58.48 6.71 -23.54
C SER A 305 57.21 6.99 -22.73
N TYR A 306 56.07 7.04 -23.42
CA TYR A 306 54.76 7.20 -22.78
C TYR A 306 53.70 6.29 -23.41
N LYS A 307 52.69 5.91 -22.62
CA LYS A 307 51.55 5.09 -23.05
C LYS A 307 50.29 5.46 -22.27
N LEU A 308 49.23 5.86 -22.97
CA LEU A 308 47.89 6.11 -22.43
C LEU A 308 46.97 4.94 -22.78
N SER A 309 46.47 4.23 -21.77
CA SER A 309 45.62 3.03 -21.93
C SER A 309 44.52 2.92 -20.88
N ASP A 310 43.66 1.90 -21.00
CA ASP A 310 42.77 1.46 -19.92
C ASP A 310 43.49 0.62 -18.85
N LEU A 311 42.74 0.16 -17.84
CA LEU A 311 43.22 -0.69 -16.75
C LEU A 311 43.87 -1.98 -17.29
N GLY A 312 45.12 -2.23 -16.89
CA GLY A 312 45.89 -3.39 -17.38
C GLY A 312 46.39 -3.26 -18.83
N GLY A 313 46.11 -2.14 -19.51
CA GLY A 313 46.66 -1.83 -20.82
C GLY A 313 46.09 -2.64 -22.00
N GLN A 314 44.86 -3.14 -21.87
CA GLN A 314 44.19 -3.95 -22.90
C GLN A 314 43.86 -3.15 -24.17
N ARG A 315 43.50 -1.86 -24.01
CA ARG A 315 43.30 -0.91 -25.11
C ARG A 315 44.23 0.28 -24.94
N VAL A 316 45.06 0.50 -25.96
CA VAL A 316 45.96 1.64 -26.05
C VAL A 316 45.29 2.76 -26.85
N TYR A 317 45.24 3.96 -26.28
CA TYR A 317 44.66 5.14 -26.91
C TYR A 317 45.73 6.01 -27.58
N ARG A 318 46.88 6.19 -26.91
CA ARG A 318 48.09 6.85 -27.44
C ARG A 318 49.33 6.17 -26.87
N GLN A 319 50.42 6.18 -27.62
CA GLN A 319 51.75 5.80 -27.14
C GLN A 319 52.80 6.45 -28.04
N GLY A 320 53.99 6.70 -27.51
CA GLY A 320 55.09 7.28 -28.26
C GLY A 320 56.33 7.51 -27.39
N THR A 321 57.26 8.29 -27.92
CA THR A 321 58.47 8.74 -27.23
C THR A 321 58.44 10.27 -27.19
N ALA A 322 58.69 10.85 -26.02
CA ALA A 322 58.88 12.27 -25.85
C ALA A 322 60.34 12.61 -26.20
N GLU A 323 60.53 13.61 -27.06
CA GLU A 323 61.86 14.00 -27.54
C GLU A 323 62.61 14.84 -26.50
N ALA A 324 63.92 14.62 -26.40
CA ALA A 324 64.82 15.32 -25.46
C ALA A 324 64.86 16.86 -25.62
N ASN A 325 64.23 17.45 -26.65
CA ASN A 325 64.27 18.89 -26.90
C ASN A 325 62.94 19.47 -27.44
N GLY A 326 61.80 18.95 -26.98
CA GLY A 326 60.48 19.50 -27.32
C GLY A 326 59.36 19.07 -26.38
N ASP A 327 58.26 19.84 -26.38
CA ASP A 327 57.03 19.48 -25.69
C ASP A 327 56.24 18.47 -26.55
N THR A 328 56.00 17.27 -26.03
CA THR A 328 55.34 16.19 -26.78
C THR A 328 53.86 16.15 -26.46
N ALA A 329 53.03 16.54 -27.43
CA ALA A 329 51.59 16.62 -27.28
C ALA A 329 50.90 15.24 -27.38
N VAL A 330 50.03 14.94 -26.42
CA VAL A 330 49.21 13.73 -26.34
C VAL A 330 47.73 14.13 -26.32
N GLU A 331 47.06 14.04 -27.46
CA GLU A 331 45.65 14.41 -27.59
C GLU A 331 44.74 13.23 -27.94
N VAL A 332 43.66 13.03 -27.17
CA VAL A 332 42.65 12.00 -27.46
C VAL A 332 41.30 12.32 -26.79
N THR A 333 40.19 12.05 -27.50
CA THR A 333 38.85 12.08 -26.90
C THR A 333 38.52 10.72 -26.29
N LEU A 334 38.07 10.72 -25.04
CA LEU A 334 37.75 9.52 -24.26
C LEU A 334 36.31 9.59 -23.73
N GLY A 335 35.76 8.43 -23.39
CA GLY A 335 34.45 8.34 -22.74
C GLY A 335 34.57 8.52 -21.21
N THR A 336 33.46 8.32 -20.51
CA THR A 336 33.48 8.23 -19.05
C THR A 336 34.27 7.00 -18.59
N GLY A 337 35.09 7.15 -17.54
CA GLY A 337 35.90 6.05 -17.03
C GLY A 337 37.21 6.48 -16.36
N VAL A 338 38.07 5.48 -16.09
CA VAL A 338 39.42 5.67 -15.56
C VAL A 338 40.44 5.17 -16.57
N TYR A 339 41.45 5.99 -16.84
CA TYR A 339 42.51 5.76 -17.81
C TYR A 339 43.87 5.96 -17.15
N TYR A 340 44.91 5.32 -17.69
CA TYR A 340 46.26 5.35 -17.13
C TYR A 340 47.26 5.84 -18.17
N LEU A 341 47.95 6.94 -17.85
CA LEU A 341 49.16 7.36 -18.53
C LEU A 341 50.36 6.75 -17.79
N ARG A 342 51.13 5.91 -18.48
CA ARG A 342 52.44 5.45 -18.03
C ARG A 342 53.53 6.28 -18.70
N ILE A 343 54.52 6.72 -17.94
CA ILE A 343 55.79 7.28 -18.41
C ILE A 343 56.90 6.29 -18.00
N TYR A 344 57.86 6.01 -18.89
CA TYR A 344 58.84 4.94 -18.65
C TYR A 344 60.06 5.01 -19.58
N GLY A 345 61.12 4.30 -19.22
CA GLY A 345 62.33 4.15 -20.04
C GLY A 345 63.35 5.25 -19.79
N GLY A 346 63.83 5.32 -18.55
CA GLY A 346 64.98 6.13 -18.17
C GLY A 346 66.30 5.65 -18.78
N SER A 347 67.39 6.37 -18.49
CA SER A 347 68.74 5.92 -18.85
C SER A 347 69.43 5.22 -17.67
N ALA A 348 70.32 4.27 -17.93
CA ALA A 348 71.12 3.62 -16.88
C ALA A 348 72.22 4.52 -16.27
N ALA A 349 72.36 5.76 -16.72
CA ALA A 349 73.49 6.64 -16.38
C ALA A 349 73.09 7.89 -15.57
N GLU A 350 71.91 8.46 -15.85
CA GLU A 350 71.37 9.67 -15.22
C GLU A 350 69.84 9.59 -15.16
N SER A 351 69.24 10.14 -14.10
CA SER A 351 67.80 10.22 -13.91
C SER A 351 67.17 11.33 -14.78
N ILE A 352 65.92 11.14 -15.21
CA ILE A 352 65.23 12.03 -16.15
C ILE A 352 64.09 12.78 -15.43
N PRO A 353 64.29 14.02 -14.96
CA PRO A 353 63.18 14.85 -14.47
C PRO A 353 62.29 15.28 -15.64
N TYR A 354 60.98 15.14 -15.49
CA TYR A 354 60.00 15.52 -16.51
C TYR A 354 58.80 16.24 -15.90
N THR A 355 57.98 16.85 -16.76
CA THR A 355 56.72 17.51 -16.40
C THR A 355 55.59 17.06 -17.32
N ILE A 356 54.43 16.84 -16.71
CA ILE A 356 53.13 16.69 -17.38
C ILE A 356 52.37 18.01 -17.22
N LEU A 357 52.07 18.66 -18.34
CA LEU A 357 51.21 19.84 -18.41
C LEU A 357 49.95 19.50 -19.20
N GLY A 358 48.86 20.26 -19.01
CA GLY A 358 47.67 20.17 -19.86
C GLY A 358 46.39 19.95 -19.07
N GLY A 359 45.47 19.12 -19.58
CA GLY A 359 44.17 18.94 -18.95
C GLY A 359 43.13 18.16 -19.76
N THR A 360 41.89 18.31 -19.33
CA THR A 360 40.68 18.01 -20.09
C THR A 360 40.18 19.24 -20.87
N GLY A 361 39.16 19.00 -21.68
CA GLY A 361 38.08 19.89 -22.10
C GLY A 361 36.87 19.01 -22.42
N ASP A 362 35.71 19.56 -22.76
CA ASP A 362 34.54 18.74 -23.11
C ASP A 362 34.66 18.02 -24.48
N TYR A 363 33.55 17.50 -24.98
CA TYR A 363 33.50 16.74 -26.23
C TYR A 363 33.53 17.63 -27.50
N TYR A 364 33.02 18.85 -27.42
CA TYR A 364 32.92 19.81 -28.50
C TYR A 364 34.20 20.66 -28.68
N GLU A 365 35.06 20.64 -27.66
CA GLU A 365 36.35 21.34 -27.55
C GLU A 365 37.27 21.13 -28.77
N SER A 366 37.10 21.97 -29.80
CA SER A 366 37.89 23.22 -29.86
C SER A 366 37.02 24.40 -30.28
N ASN A 367 35.80 24.48 -29.73
CA ASN A 367 34.80 25.50 -30.00
C ASN A 367 35.09 26.86 -29.32
N ASP A 368 36.33 27.13 -28.91
CA ASP A 368 36.79 28.39 -28.30
C ASP A 368 36.63 29.66 -29.18
N THR A 369 36.21 29.50 -30.44
CA THR A 369 36.14 30.62 -31.41
C THR A 369 34.87 30.57 -32.27
N ILE A 370 34.48 31.73 -32.79
CA ILE A 370 33.33 31.86 -33.69
C ILE A 370 33.44 30.99 -34.96
N ASP A 371 34.67 30.78 -35.47
CA ASP A 371 34.94 29.95 -36.65
C ASP A 371 34.81 28.44 -36.35
N THR A 372 35.05 28.04 -35.10
CA THR A 372 34.94 26.65 -34.62
C THR A 372 33.62 26.33 -33.92
N ALA A 373 32.68 27.30 -33.88
CA ALA A 373 31.44 27.23 -33.11
C ALA A 373 30.58 26.00 -33.40
N THR A 374 30.17 25.30 -32.35
CA THR A 374 29.39 24.04 -32.42
C THR A 374 27.96 24.28 -32.91
N PRO A 375 27.44 23.52 -33.89
CA PRO A 375 26.06 23.69 -34.35
C PRO A 375 25.05 23.23 -33.27
N LEU A 376 24.31 24.20 -32.72
CA LEU A 376 23.20 24.00 -31.80
C LEU A 376 21.91 23.81 -32.61
N ARG A 377 21.10 22.81 -32.25
CA ARG A 377 19.85 22.47 -32.95
C ARG A 377 18.71 22.30 -31.96
N SER A 378 17.52 22.77 -32.34
CA SER A 378 16.29 22.65 -31.57
C SER A 378 15.68 21.23 -31.56
N ASP A 379 16.12 20.35 -32.46
CA ASP A 379 15.65 18.97 -32.64
C ASP A 379 16.64 17.88 -32.19
N ALA A 380 17.79 18.27 -31.62
CA ALA A 380 18.88 17.36 -31.25
C ALA A 380 19.05 17.22 -29.73
N PRO A 381 19.82 16.22 -29.24
CA PRO A 381 20.20 16.16 -27.84
C PRO A 381 20.91 17.44 -27.38
N VAL A 382 20.55 17.89 -26.17
CA VAL A 382 21.10 19.11 -25.56
C VAL A 382 22.62 18.96 -25.41
N PRO A 383 23.44 19.86 -25.98
CA PRO A 383 24.89 19.82 -25.75
C PRO A 383 25.24 20.12 -24.30
N PHE A 384 26.25 19.39 -23.83
CA PHE A 384 26.91 19.58 -22.55
C PHE A 384 28.29 20.18 -22.79
N GLY A 385 28.62 21.30 -22.15
CA GLY A 385 29.92 21.98 -22.27
C GLY A 385 30.55 22.23 -20.90
N THR A 386 31.86 22.52 -20.86
CA THR A 386 32.59 22.84 -19.62
C THR A 386 33.48 24.06 -19.80
N ILE A 387 33.30 25.10 -18.99
CA ILE A 387 34.28 26.20 -18.90
C ILE A 387 35.32 25.83 -17.84
N ASP A 388 36.33 25.07 -18.25
CA ASP A 388 37.30 24.39 -17.37
C ASP A 388 38.61 25.18 -17.15
N ARG A 389 38.83 26.21 -17.99
CA ARG A 389 39.99 27.12 -17.98
C ARG A 389 39.60 28.61 -17.97
N THR A 390 40.59 29.48 -17.76
CA THR A 390 40.33 30.93 -17.63
C THR A 390 40.07 31.64 -18.96
N GLU A 391 40.60 31.10 -20.06
CA GLU A 391 40.46 31.63 -21.43
C GLU A 391 39.41 30.87 -22.26
N ASP A 392 38.77 29.89 -21.63
CA ASP A 392 37.78 28.97 -22.22
C ASP A 392 36.46 29.70 -22.48
N VAL A 393 35.99 29.60 -23.73
CA VAL A 393 34.80 30.30 -24.24
C VAL A 393 34.09 29.43 -25.26
N ASP A 394 33.14 28.62 -24.82
CA ASP A 394 32.35 27.78 -25.72
C ASP A 394 31.48 28.58 -26.71
N TRP A 395 31.84 28.58 -27.99
CA TRP A 395 30.99 29.09 -29.07
C TRP A 395 30.08 28.00 -29.65
N TYR A 396 28.87 28.44 -29.97
CA TYR A 396 27.83 27.69 -30.63
C TYR A 396 27.24 28.53 -31.78
N ARG A 397 26.66 27.88 -32.78
CA ARG A 397 25.94 28.54 -33.87
C ARG A 397 24.55 27.94 -34.04
N LEU A 398 23.55 28.78 -34.27
CA LEU A 398 22.16 28.39 -34.52
C LEU A 398 21.63 29.06 -35.78
N THR A 399 20.58 28.51 -36.38
CA THR A 399 20.00 29.02 -37.62
C THR A 399 18.48 28.77 -37.58
N PRO A 400 17.67 29.76 -37.19
CA PRO A 400 16.22 29.60 -37.08
C PRO A 400 15.59 29.23 -38.41
N VAL A 401 14.66 28.28 -38.40
CA VAL A 401 13.97 27.86 -39.64
C VAL A 401 12.94 28.89 -40.07
N GLN A 402 12.36 29.65 -39.15
CA GLN A 402 11.46 30.78 -39.44
C GLN A 402 11.87 32.03 -38.64
N ALA A 403 11.21 33.16 -38.92
CA ALA A 403 11.43 34.39 -38.16
C ALA A 403 10.49 34.41 -36.96
N GLY A 404 11.00 34.71 -35.77
CA GLY A 404 10.22 34.70 -34.54
C GLY A 404 11.08 34.63 -33.28
N ASN A 405 10.43 34.54 -32.13
CA ASN A 405 11.12 34.44 -30.85
C ASN A 405 11.89 33.12 -30.75
N SER A 406 13.21 33.19 -30.59
CA SER A 406 14.04 32.09 -30.14
C SER A 406 14.37 32.27 -28.66
N MET A 407 14.31 31.16 -27.92
CA MET A 407 14.76 31.09 -26.55
C MET A 407 16.02 30.23 -26.45
N ILE A 408 17.07 30.79 -25.87
CA ILE A 408 18.34 30.13 -25.60
C ILE A 408 18.54 30.11 -24.08
N GLN A 409 18.81 28.93 -23.50
CA GLN A 409 18.88 28.75 -22.06
C GLN A 409 20.12 27.97 -21.64
N LEU A 410 20.85 28.53 -20.68
CA LEU A 410 21.96 27.90 -20.00
C LEU A 410 21.49 27.39 -18.63
N ARG A 411 21.51 26.06 -18.46
CA ARG A 411 21.00 25.32 -17.30
C ARG A 411 22.09 24.39 -16.72
N GLY A 412 21.76 23.67 -15.65
CA GLY A 412 22.67 22.67 -15.04
C GLY A 412 23.92 23.27 -14.37
N LEU A 413 23.90 24.56 -14.02
CA LEU A 413 25.11 25.30 -13.68
C LEU A 413 25.82 24.83 -12.38
N PRO A 414 27.13 24.50 -12.45
CA PRO A 414 27.93 24.05 -11.31
C PRO A 414 27.94 25.02 -10.11
N PRO A 415 28.05 24.50 -8.87
CA PRO A 415 28.20 25.31 -7.66
C PRO A 415 29.52 26.08 -7.67
N GLY A 416 29.49 27.35 -7.22
CA GLY A 416 30.68 28.19 -7.08
C GLY A 416 31.16 28.87 -8.37
N VAL A 417 30.46 28.71 -9.49
CA VAL A 417 30.77 29.36 -10.78
C VAL A 417 29.59 30.22 -11.24
N GLU A 418 29.88 31.39 -11.81
CA GLU A 418 28.92 32.23 -12.53
C GLU A 418 29.33 32.30 -14.01
N TYR A 419 28.35 32.15 -14.89
CA TYR A 419 28.50 32.12 -16.35
C TYR A 419 27.76 33.29 -17.00
N GLU A 420 28.29 33.77 -18.12
CA GLU A 420 27.61 34.69 -19.04
C GLU A 420 27.26 33.94 -20.32
N LEU A 421 25.96 33.93 -20.64
CA LEU A 421 25.42 33.53 -21.93
C LEU A 421 25.29 34.78 -22.81
N VAL A 422 25.88 34.76 -24.00
CA VAL A 422 25.84 35.88 -24.95
C VAL A 422 25.32 35.40 -26.29
N LEU A 423 24.36 36.13 -26.86
CA LEU A 423 23.88 35.94 -28.23
C LEU A 423 24.40 37.09 -29.10
N THR A 424 24.85 36.76 -30.30
CA THR A 424 25.47 37.67 -31.27
C THR A 424 24.84 37.53 -32.65
N ASP A 425 25.01 38.54 -33.50
CA ASP A 425 24.67 38.50 -34.93
C ASP A 425 25.68 37.68 -35.76
N ASP A 426 25.51 37.67 -37.09
CA ASP A 426 26.38 36.96 -38.03
C ASP A 426 27.80 37.56 -38.13
N ALA A 427 28.01 38.78 -37.62
CA ALA A 427 29.31 39.42 -37.50
C ALA A 427 29.96 39.24 -36.11
N GLY A 428 29.31 38.50 -35.20
CA GLY A 428 29.78 38.31 -33.82
C GLY A 428 29.49 39.50 -32.88
N THR A 429 28.66 40.46 -33.29
CA THR A 429 28.27 41.61 -32.47
C THR A 429 27.24 41.17 -31.41
N PRO A 430 27.46 41.41 -30.11
CA PRO A 430 26.50 41.04 -29.05
C PRO A 430 25.15 41.77 -29.16
N ILE A 431 24.07 41.00 -29.32
CA ILE A 431 22.68 41.50 -29.40
C ILE A 431 21.83 41.16 -28.16
N ALA A 432 22.25 40.18 -27.35
CA ALA A 432 21.67 39.93 -26.03
C ALA A 432 22.68 39.24 -25.08
N ARG A 433 22.47 39.37 -23.77
CA ARG A 433 23.31 38.82 -22.71
C ARG A 433 22.43 38.38 -21.54
N ALA A 434 22.82 37.33 -20.84
CA ALA A 434 22.24 36.90 -19.56
C ALA A 434 23.33 36.28 -18.67
N THR A 435 23.22 36.39 -17.35
CA THR A 435 24.11 35.66 -16.42
C THR A 435 23.34 34.60 -15.65
N GLY A 436 24.04 33.51 -15.32
CA GLY A 436 23.51 32.40 -14.55
C GLY A 436 24.56 31.86 -13.58
N SER A 437 24.09 31.23 -12.51
CA SER A 437 24.89 30.60 -11.47
C SER A 437 24.17 29.35 -10.99
N SER A 438 24.77 28.56 -10.10
CA SER A 438 24.04 27.43 -9.50
C SER A 438 22.68 27.86 -8.91
N GLY A 439 21.62 27.15 -9.29
CA GLY A 439 20.23 27.48 -8.94
C GLY A 439 19.59 28.67 -9.70
N ARG A 440 20.31 29.33 -10.62
CA ARG A 440 19.79 30.47 -11.42
C ARG A 440 20.25 30.35 -12.88
N GLU A 441 19.31 30.05 -13.76
CA GLU A 441 19.56 29.83 -15.19
C GLU A 441 19.79 31.14 -15.95
N ALA A 442 20.61 31.13 -16.98
CA ALA A 442 20.75 32.27 -17.90
C ALA A 442 19.82 32.05 -19.10
N THR A 443 18.85 32.95 -19.31
CA THR A 443 17.86 32.83 -20.41
C THR A 443 17.89 34.08 -21.29
N ILE A 444 17.98 33.87 -22.60
CA ILE A 444 17.80 34.91 -23.62
C ILE A 444 16.56 34.55 -24.45
N VAL A 445 15.61 35.47 -24.54
CA VAL A 445 14.51 35.42 -25.51
C VAL A 445 14.64 36.59 -26.48
N ARG A 446 14.79 36.31 -27.77
CA ARG A 446 14.97 37.31 -28.83
C ARG A 446 14.28 36.90 -30.12
N GLU A 447 13.66 37.86 -30.80
CA GLU A 447 13.21 37.69 -32.17
C GLU A 447 14.42 37.57 -33.09
N LEU A 448 14.52 36.46 -33.82
CA LEU A 448 15.59 36.16 -34.77
C LEU A 448 15.00 35.98 -36.17
N GLY A 449 15.80 36.29 -37.20
CA GLY A 449 15.39 36.19 -38.60
C GLY A 449 15.57 34.78 -39.15
N ALA A 450 14.61 34.34 -39.96
CA ALA A 450 14.65 33.06 -40.67
C ALA A 450 15.94 32.90 -41.50
N LEU A 451 16.51 31.70 -41.49
CA LEU A 451 17.63 31.27 -42.33
C LEU A 451 18.90 32.14 -42.20
N ARG A 452 19.06 32.83 -41.07
CA ARG A 452 20.28 33.57 -40.70
C ARG A 452 21.06 32.79 -39.64
N THR A 453 22.38 32.74 -39.79
CA THR A 453 23.26 32.22 -38.74
C THR A 453 23.39 33.25 -37.63
N TYR A 454 23.19 32.81 -36.39
CA TYR A 454 23.52 33.57 -35.19
C TYR A 454 24.51 32.76 -34.37
N TYR A 455 25.39 33.43 -33.64
CA TYR A 455 26.34 32.77 -32.74
C TYR A 455 25.99 33.05 -31.29
N VAL A 456 26.07 32.01 -30.47
CA VAL A 456 25.92 32.05 -29.02
C VAL A 456 27.28 31.70 -28.43
N TYR A 457 27.72 32.37 -27.37
CA TYR A 457 28.86 31.89 -26.61
C TYR A 457 28.59 31.89 -25.12
N VAL A 458 29.19 30.92 -24.43
CA VAL A 458 29.20 30.78 -22.99
C VAL A 458 30.61 31.07 -22.50
N ARG A 459 30.73 31.84 -21.42
CA ARG A 459 32.02 32.07 -20.74
C ARG A 459 31.82 32.23 -19.26
N LYS A 460 32.89 32.10 -18.48
CA LYS A 460 32.86 32.48 -17.07
C LYS A 460 32.64 33.99 -16.87
N VAL A 461 31.93 34.33 -15.80
CA VAL A 461 31.99 35.62 -15.10
C VAL A 461 32.94 35.49 -13.92
N SER A 462 32.80 34.41 -13.14
CA SER A 462 33.69 34.07 -12.02
C SER A 462 33.75 32.56 -11.80
N GLY A 463 34.92 32.05 -11.35
CA GLY A 463 35.18 30.61 -11.25
C GLY A 463 35.45 29.92 -12.60
N VAL A 464 35.78 28.63 -12.54
CA VAL A 464 35.87 27.66 -13.64
C VAL A 464 35.45 26.29 -13.09
N SER A 465 34.96 25.37 -13.93
CA SER A 465 34.49 24.05 -13.52
C SER A 465 34.61 23.02 -14.64
N GLY A 466 35.11 21.84 -14.30
CA GLY A 466 35.05 20.64 -15.16
C GLY A 466 33.74 19.86 -15.05
N GLU A 467 32.83 20.22 -14.15
CA GLU A 467 31.43 19.75 -14.18
C GLU A 467 30.67 20.48 -15.29
N PRO A 468 29.86 19.79 -16.11
CA PRO A 468 29.24 20.36 -17.30
C PRO A 468 28.00 21.21 -17.01
N TYR A 469 27.76 22.20 -17.87
CA TYR A 469 26.46 22.86 -18.01
C TYR A 469 25.66 22.26 -19.17
N THR A 470 24.38 22.63 -19.31
CA THR A 470 23.54 22.35 -20.49
C THR A 470 23.15 23.62 -21.22
N LEU A 471 23.20 23.60 -22.56
CA LEU A 471 22.74 24.72 -23.40
C LEU A 471 21.61 24.29 -24.34
N GLU A 472 20.42 24.84 -24.12
CA GLU A 472 19.22 24.59 -24.93
C GLU A 472 18.92 25.74 -25.88
N TRP A 473 18.39 25.43 -27.07
CA TRP A 473 17.72 26.40 -27.95
C TRP A 473 16.38 25.84 -28.43
N SER A 474 15.35 26.68 -28.41
CA SER A 474 14.03 26.38 -28.97
C SER A 474 13.49 27.61 -29.71
N GLU A 475 12.79 27.37 -30.82
CA GLU A 475 11.98 28.39 -31.50
C GLU A 475 10.60 28.39 -30.83
N LEU A 476 10.17 29.54 -30.29
CA LEU A 476 8.90 29.72 -29.58
C LEU A 476 7.77 30.00 -30.57
N MET A 477 7.42 29.01 -31.38
CA MET A 477 6.31 29.11 -32.31
C MET A 477 5.00 28.75 -31.60
N PRO A 478 3.92 29.53 -31.77
CA PRO A 478 2.57 29.05 -31.50
C PRO A 478 2.28 27.86 -32.41
N ASP A 479 1.56 26.86 -31.90
CA ASP A 479 1.14 25.74 -32.72
C ASP A 479 -0.10 26.05 -33.58
N ARG A 480 -0.66 25.02 -34.21
CA ARG A 480 -1.77 25.13 -35.17
C ARG A 480 -3.16 25.23 -34.54
N LEU A 481 -3.28 25.06 -33.22
CA LEU A 481 -4.53 25.14 -32.47
C LEU A 481 -4.86 26.58 -32.05
N GLU A 482 -3.84 27.44 -32.05
CA GLU A 482 -3.88 28.82 -31.59
C GLU A 482 -4.77 29.74 -32.46
N PRO A 483 -5.44 30.75 -31.86
CA PRO A 483 -5.38 31.09 -30.44
C PRO A 483 -6.35 30.24 -29.60
N ASN A 484 -5.88 29.64 -28.50
CA ASN A 484 -6.73 28.89 -27.56
C ASN A 484 -6.51 29.21 -26.06
N ASP A 485 -5.91 30.36 -25.77
CA ASP A 485 -5.67 30.98 -24.44
C ASP A 485 -6.87 31.11 -23.48
N THR A 486 -8.11 30.88 -23.94
CA THR A 486 -9.31 31.08 -23.11
C THR A 486 -10.41 30.06 -23.37
N MET A 487 -11.29 29.84 -22.38
CA MET A 487 -12.50 29.02 -22.55
C MET A 487 -13.37 29.40 -23.76
N GLY A 488 -13.41 30.69 -24.12
CA GLY A 488 -14.17 31.17 -25.29
C GLY A 488 -13.54 30.78 -26.63
N GLN A 489 -12.23 30.55 -26.64
CA GLN A 489 -11.46 30.11 -27.80
C GLN A 489 -11.23 28.58 -27.82
N ALA A 490 -11.61 27.88 -26.76
CA ALA A 490 -11.25 26.49 -26.50
C ALA A 490 -11.49 25.52 -27.68
N VAL A 491 -10.46 24.74 -28.00
CA VAL A 491 -10.41 23.78 -29.10
C VAL A 491 -11.46 22.67 -28.90
N PRO A 492 -12.40 22.44 -29.82
CA PRO A 492 -13.36 21.37 -29.68
C PRO A 492 -12.69 20.00 -29.84
N ILE A 493 -12.74 19.17 -28.79
CA ILE A 493 -12.34 17.77 -28.86
C ILE A 493 -13.46 16.98 -29.57
N VAL A 494 -13.13 16.40 -30.72
CA VAL A 494 -14.08 15.64 -31.55
C VAL A 494 -13.79 14.14 -31.40
N ALA A 495 -14.55 13.48 -30.53
CA ALA A 495 -14.47 12.02 -30.34
C ALA A 495 -15.07 11.27 -31.55
N PRO A 496 -14.49 10.12 -31.94
CA PRO A 496 -14.86 8.90 -31.22
C PRO A 496 -13.67 8.14 -30.62
N GLN A 497 -13.51 8.22 -29.29
CA GLN A 497 -12.65 7.40 -28.42
C GLN A 497 -11.14 7.34 -28.73
N ASN A 498 -10.33 7.76 -27.75
CA ASN A 498 -8.86 7.75 -27.75
C ASN A 498 -8.26 8.66 -28.84
N PHE A 499 -8.27 9.96 -28.56
CA PHE A 499 -7.55 10.96 -29.35
C PHE A 499 -6.40 11.55 -28.55
N SER A 500 -5.34 11.96 -29.25
CA SER A 500 -4.32 12.83 -28.70
C SER A 500 -4.30 14.16 -29.46
N TYR A 501 -4.11 15.23 -28.70
CA TYR A 501 -3.83 16.56 -29.20
C TYR A 501 -2.36 16.87 -28.93
N ARG A 502 -1.77 17.71 -29.78
CA ARG A 502 -0.42 18.23 -29.63
C ARG A 502 -0.54 19.74 -29.68
N GLY A 503 0.03 20.39 -28.69
CA GLY A 503 0.05 21.84 -28.54
C GLY A 503 1.33 22.29 -27.84
N THR A 504 1.57 23.59 -27.83
CA THR A 504 2.79 24.21 -27.26
C THR A 504 2.41 25.33 -26.30
N ILE A 505 2.86 25.26 -25.04
CA ILE A 505 2.88 26.46 -24.18
C ILE A 505 4.14 27.25 -24.57
N HIS A 506 4.04 28.07 -25.61
CA HIS A 506 5.14 28.73 -26.32
C HIS A 506 5.55 30.08 -25.70
N ALA A 507 4.70 30.70 -24.88
CA ALA A 507 4.95 32.00 -24.24
C ALA A 507 4.60 32.04 -22.74
N ALA A 508 4.99 33.11 -22.05
CA ALA A 508 4.54 33.36 -20.68
C ALA A 508 3.10 33.91 -20.69
N GLY A 509 2.16 33.16 -20.11
CA GLY A 509 0.73 33.50 -20.09
C GLY A 509 -0.10 32.87 -21.21
N ASP A 510 0.53 32.03 -22.04
CA ASP A 510 -0.13 31.08 -22.93
C ASP A 510 -0.79 29.96 -22.08
N GLU A 511 -2.05 29.67 -22.38
CA GLU A 511 -2.87 28.68 -21.66
C GLU A 511 -3.80 27.90 -22.59
N ASP A 512 -3.41 26.70 -23.00
CA ASP A 512 -4.22 25.89 -23.90
C ASP A 512 -5.55 25.42 -23.27
N PHE A 513 -6.68 25.97 -23.75
CA PHE A 513 -8.01 25.45 -23.46
C PHE A 513 -8.53 24.50 -24.56
N TYR A 514 -9.07 23.36 -24.12
CA TYR A 514 -9.80 22.39 -24.94
C TYR A 514 -11.21 22.21 -24.39
N ARG A 515 -12.21 21.96 -25.23
CA ARG A 515 -13.62 21.76 -24.84
C ARG A 515 -14.17 20.42 -25.32
N PHE A 516 -14.83 19.68 -24.44
CA PHE A 516 -15.58 18.48 -24.81
C PHE A 516 -16.98 18.48 -24.19
N LYS A 517 -17.87 17.62 -24.72
CA LYS A 517 -19.22 17.43 -24.20
C LYS A 517 -19.44 15.97 -23.81
N ILE A 518 -20.04 15.76 -22.64
CA ILE A 518 -20.53 14.47 -22.17
C ILE A 518 -22.04 14.44 -22.35
N GLU A 519 -22.55 13.45 -23.09
CA GLU A 519 -23.99 13.29 -23.39
C GLU A 519 -24.68 12.30 -22.44
N GLN A 520 -23.93 11.33 -21.92
CA GLN A 520 -24.35 10.35 -20.91
C GLN A 520 -23.24 10.23 -19.87
N THR A 521 -23.58 9.98 -18.61
CA THR A 521 -22.60 9.81 -17.52
C THR A 521 -21.50 8.83 -17.92
N SER A 522 -20.24 9.26 -17.83
CA SER A 522 -19.09 8.60 -18.47
C SER A 522 -17.84 8.68 -17.60
N SER A 523 -17.04 7.61 -17.57
CA SER A 523 -15.66 7.67 -17.10
C SER A 523 -14.81 8.43 -18.11
N VAL A 524 -14.12 9.48 -17.66
CA VAL A 524 -13.18 10.26 -18.48
C VAL A 524 -11.78 10.06 -17.95
N ASN A 525 -10.84 9.76 -18.85
CA ASN A 525 -9.41 9.80 -18.55
C ASN A 525 -8.74 10.83 -19.45
N LEU A 526 -8.01 11.73 -18.81
CA LEU A 526 -7.14 12.75 -19.40
C LEU A 526 -5.70 12.46 -18.99
N THR A 527 -4.77 12.59 -19.93
CA THR A 527 -3.33 12.47 -19.67
C THR A 527 -2.58 13.58 -20.37
N LEU A 528 -1.75 14.33 -19.65
CA LEU A 528 -0.73 15.19 -20.25
C LEU A 528 0.61 14.44 -20.23
N ALA A 529 1.24 14.30 -21.38
CA ALA A 529 2.49 13.58 -21.57
C ALA A 529 3.41 14.35 -22.53
N ASP A 530 4.61 13.84 -22.77
CA ASP A 530 5.64 14.48 -23.60
C ASP A 530 5.97 15.94 -23.17
N ILE A 531 5.81 16.25 -21.87
CA ILE A 531 6.11 17.58 -21.31
C ILE A 531 7.58 17.92 -21.63
N PRO A 532 7.89 19.08 -22.25
CA PRO A 532 9.25 19.43 -22.63
C PRO A 532 10.22 19.48 -21.44
N GLY A 533 11.48 19.11 -21.69
CA GLY A 533 12.53 19.04 -20.68
C GLY A 533 12.61 20.28 -19.78
N PHE A 534 12.80 20.08 -18.47
CA PHE A 534 12.87 21.13 -17.44
C PHE A 534 11.65 22.08 -17.36
N ARG A 535 10.49 21.70 -17.91
CA ARG A 535 9.22 22.41 -17.72
C ARG A 535 8.38 21.73 -16.64
N ASN A 536 7.41 22.48 -16.11
CA ASN A 536 6.31 21.93 -15.33
C ASN A 536 5.00 22.44 -15.95
N TYR A 537 4.23 21.53 -16.55
CA TYR A 537 2.94 21.84 -17.17
C TYR A 537 1.84 21.11 -16.40
N ASP A 538 0.94 21.89 -15.81
CA ASP A 538 -0.16 21.38 -15.00
C ASP A 538 -1.41 21.16 -15.89
N MET A 539 -2.34 20.36 -15.42
CA MET A 539 -3.63 20.14 -16.08
C MET A 539 -4.81 20.36 -15.13
N GLN A 540 -5.82 21.11 -15.57
CA GLN A 540 -7.07 21.32 -14.85
C GLN A 540 -8.28 20.95 -15.72
N LEU A 541 -9.32 20.41 -15.09
CA LEU A 541 -10.62 20.15 -15.68
C LEU A 541 -11.65 21.08 -15.06
N TRP A 542 -12.34 21.85 -15.89
CA TRP A 542 -13.35 22.84 -15.51
C TRP A 542 -14.72 22.46 -16.09
N ASN A 543 -15.79 22.89 -15.43
CA ASN A 543 -17.16 22.79 -15.97
C ASN A 543 -17.59 24.07 -16.71
N ASP A 544 -18.81 24.07 -17.25
CA ASP A 544 -19.41 25.20 -17.97
C ASP A 544 -19.78 26.41 -17.10
N ARG A 545 -19.69 26.29 -15.76
CA ARG A 545 -19.86 27.39 -14.81
C ARG A 545 -18.57 28.11 -14.47
N GLY A 546 -17.42 27.62 -14.97
CA GLY A 546 -16.11 28.12 -14.58
C GLY A 546 -15.65 27.61 -13.21
N GLU A 547 -16.10 26.44 -12.77
CA GLU A 547 -15.65 25.79 -11.55
C GLU A 547 -14.64 24.67 -11.89
N ILE A 548 -13.54 24.58 -11.14
CA ILE A 548 -12.57 23.48 -11.28
C ILE A 548 -13.19 22.21 -10.67
N VAL A 549 -13.30 21.17 -11.49
CA VAL A 549 -13.82 19.84 -11.14
C VAL A 549 -12.69 18.92 -10.68
N ALA A 550 -11.52 19.02 -11.31
CA ALA A 550 -10.32 18.25 -10.96
C ALA A 550 -9.05 18.98 -11.42
N ALA A 551 -7.91 18.66 -10.82
CA ALA A 551 -6.60 19.16 -11.20
C ALA A 551 -5.54 18.08 -11.01
N SER A 552 -4.45 18.18 -11.75
CA SER A 552 -3.23 17.37 -11.63
C SER A 552 -2.04 18.32 -11.81
N VAL A 553 -1.13 18.29 -10.83
CA VAL A 553 -0.06 19.27 -10.60
C VAL A 553 1.22 18.55 -10.14
N SER A 554 1.57 17.51 -10.89
CA SER A 554 2.79 16.72 -10.72
C SER A 554 4.03 17.60 -10.93
N PRO A 555 5.20 17.24 -10.38
CA PRO A 555 6.40 18.05 -10.52
C PRO A 555 7.22 17.71 -11.76
N ALA A 556 7.74 18.75 -12.41
CA ALA A 556 8.59 18.71 -13.60
C ALA A 556 7.93 17.98 -14.79
N GLU A 557 8.66 17.06 -15.43
CA GLU A 557 8.23 16.36 -16.66
C GLU A 557 7.27 15.18 -16.39
N ALA A 558 6.73 15.08 -15.17
CA ALA A 558 5.85 13.98 -14.78
C ALA A 558 4.48 14.08 -15.47
N GLU A 559 3.98 12.96 -16.01
CA GLU A 559 2.68 12.92 -16.70
C GLU A 559 1.51 13.31 -15.78
N GLU A 560 0.71 14.31 -16.18
CA GLU A 560 -0.51 14.66 -15.47
C GLU A 560 -1.66 13.73 -15.80
N LYS A 561 -2.44 13.31 -14.80
CA LYS A 561 -3.50 12.31 -14.97
C LYS A 561 -4.75 12.68 -14.19
N ILE A 562 -5.82 13.01 -14.92
CA ILE A 562 -7.15 13.25 -14.36
C ILE A 562 -8.07 12.12 -14.78
N LYS A 563 -8.71 11.48 -13.80
CA LYS A 563 -9.55 10.30 -14.00
C LYS A 563 -10.74 10.31 -13.03
N LEU A 564 -11.95 10.42 -13.58
CA LEU A 564 -13.19 10.53 -12.81
C LEU A 564 -14.43 10.23 -13.66
N PRO A 565 -15.56 9.83 -13.05
CA PRO A 565 -16.86 9.90 -13.68
C PRO A 565 -17.30 11.37 -13.85
N LEU A 566 -17.81 11.71 -15.02
CA LEU A 566 -18.48 12.99 -15.31
C LEU A 566 -19.93 12.75 -15.73
N ASN A 567 -20.83 13.61 -15.25
CA ASN A 567 -22.23 13.64 -15.65
C ASN A 567 -22.39 14.35 -17.02
N PRO A 568 -23.58 14.34 -17.64
CA PRO A 568 -23.82 15.10 -18.86
C PRO A 568 -23.60 16.60 -18.66
N GLY A 569 -22.84 17.21 -19.56
CA GLY A 569 -22.39 18.59 -19.43
C GLY A 569 -21.31 18.96 -20.45
N THR A 570 -20.95 20.25 -20.48
CA THR A 570 -19.80 20.75 -21.24
C THR A 570 -18.64 20.98 -20.29
N TYR A 571 -17.46 20.52 -20.67
CA TYR A 571 -16.26 20.56 -19.84
C TYR A 571 -15.07 21.11 -20.63
N TYR A 572 -14.14 21.71 -19.91
CA TYR A 572 -12.94 22.32 -20.46
C TYR A 572 -11.69 21.76 -19.80
N VAL A 573 -10.72 21.34 -20.61
CA VAL A 573 -9.36 21.04 -20.12
C VAL A 573 -8.54 22.30 -20.30
N ARG A 574 -7.82 22.72 -19.27
CA ARG A 574 -6.84 23.80 -19.29
C ARG A 574 -5.46 23.19 -19.04
N VAL A 575 -4.54 23.36 -19.98
CA VAL A 575 -3.12 23.05 -19.80
C VAL A 575 -2.39 24.38 -19.65
N TYR A 576 -1.50 24.49 -18.66
CA TYR A 576 -0.78 25.73 -18.41
C TYR A 576 0.59 25.47 -17.78
N ALA A 577 1.55 26.36 -18.01
CA ALA A 577 2.85 26.29 -17.38
C ALA A 577 2.80 26.75 -15.91
N SER A 578 3.13 25.87 -14.97
CA SER A 578 3.50 26.26 -13.61
C SER A 578 5.00 26.58 -13.50
N GLN A 579 5.85 26.05 -14.40
CA GLN A 579 7.25 26.47 -14.53
C GLN A 579 7.75 26.42 -15.99
N GLY A 580 8.00 27.61 -16.56
CA GLY A 580 8.65 27.80 -17.86
C GLY A 580 7.78 27.44 -19.08
N PHE A 581 8.16 27.93 -20.26
CA PHE A 581 7.45 27.71 -21.52
C PHE A 581 8.42 27.15 -22.59
N SER A 582 7.91 26.61 -23.69
CA SER A 582 8.69 25.95 -24.75
C SER A 582 7.85 25.83 -26.03
N GLY A 583 8.44 26.13 -27.19
CA GLY A 583 7.83 25.80 -28.50
C GLY A 583 7.96 24.33 -28.90
N ARG A 584 8.21 23.42 -27.95
CA ARG A 584 8.18 21.97 -28.16
C ARG A 584 6.81 21.44 -27.74
N GLU A 585 6.22 20.61 -28.59
CA GLU A 585 4.88 20.05 -28.33
C GLU A 585 4.85 19.17 -27.08
N TYR A 586 3.80 19.31 -26.27
CA TYR A 586 3.33 18.24 -25.37
C TYR A 586 2.26 17.39 -26.07
N THR A 587 1.85 16.29 -25.45
CA THR A 587 0.73 15.44 -25.91
C THR A 587 -0.39 15.39 -24.86
N LEU A 588 -1.60 15.88 -25.19
CA LEU A 588 -2.82 15.72 -24.40
C LEU A 588 -3.64 14.53 -24.90
N GLY A 589 -3.63 13.42 -24.17
CA GLY A 589 -4.46 12.24 -24.42
C GLY A 589 -5.85 12.34 -23.77
N PHE A 590 -6.89 11.92 -24.49
CA PHE A 590 -8.29 11.95 -24.04
C PHE A 590 -9.04 10.66 -24.38
N SER A 591 -9.75 10.11 -23.38
CA SER A 591 -10.65 8.98 -23.56
C SER A 591 -11.94 9.13 -22.74
N VAL A 592 -13.06 8.71 -23.33
CA VAL A 592 -14.40 8.73 -22.72
C VAL A 592 -15.04 7.37 -22.87
N ARG A 593 -15.58 6.84 -21.78
CA ARG A 593 -16.22 5.52 -21.69
C ARG A 593 -17.56 5.70 -20.97
N THR A 594 -18.67 5.61 -21.71
CA THR A 594 -20.02 5.73 -21.13
C THR A 594 -20.23 4.67 -20.07
N ILE A 595 -20.64 5.09 -18.87
CA ILE A 595 -20.90 4.20 -17.74
C ILE A 595 -22.14 3.37 -18.06
N PRO A 596 -22.06 2.03 -18.05
CA PRO A 596 -23.16 1.15 -18.42
C PRO A 596 -24.25 1.15 -17.35
N VAL A 597 -25.49 0.93 -17.78
CA VAL A 597 -26.67 0.78 -16.93
C VAL A 597 -27.10 -0.68 -16.90
N ILE A 598 -27.34 -1.20 -15.69
CA ILE A 598 -27.80 -2.57 -15.45
C ILE A 598 -29.16 -2.50 -14.75
N LEU A 599 -30.16 -3.15 -15.35
CA LEU A 599 -31.54 -3.15 -14.87
C LEU A 599 -31.85 -4.46 -14.14
N VAL A 600 -32.22 -4.37 -12.85
CA VAL A 600 -32.43 -5.51 -11.94
C VAL A 600 -33.91 -5.57 -11.53
N PRO A 601 -34.71 -6.53 -12.01
CA PRO A 601 -36.11 -6.68 -11.60
C PRO A 601 -36.24 -7.21 -10.17
N GLY A 602 -37.46 -7.21 -9.63
CA GLY A 602 -37.81 -7.91 -8.38
C GLY A 602 -38.54 -9.21 -8.62
N LEU A 603 -39.12 -9.78 -7.54
CA LEU A 603 -39.93 -11.00 -7.61
C LEU A 603 -41.04 -10.89 -8.66
N GLY A 604 -41.12 -11.87 -9.56
CA GLY A 604 -42.04 -11.88 -10.71
C GLY A 604 -41.67 -10.95 -11.87
N GLY A 605 -40.63 -10.11 -11.74
CA GLY A 605 -40.23 -9.13 -12.76
C GLY A 605 -39.40 -9.69 -13.92
N THR A 606 -39.15 -11.01 -13.96
CA THR A 606 -38.47 -11.71 -15.07
C THR A 606 -39.40 -12.72 -15.71
N THR A 607 -39.48 -12.71 -17.05
CA THR A 607 -40.09 -13.74 -17.89
C THR A 607 -39.43 -15.11 -17.65
N LEU A 608 -40.21 -16.11 -17.24
CA LEU A 608 -39.72 -17.48 -17.05
C LEU A 608 -40.32 -18.44 -18.09
N TYR A 609 -39.45 -19.25 -18.67
CA TYR A 609 -39.81 -20.36 -19.54
C TYR A 609 -39.69 -21.68 -18.78
N THR A 610 -40.56 -22.64 -19.10
CA THR A 610 -40.38 -24.03 -18.67
C THR A 610 -39.95 -24.88 -19.85
N LYS A 611 -38.89 -25.66 -19.67
CA LYS A 611 -38.39 -26.63 -20.64
C LYS A 611 -38.70 -28.03 -20.14
N LYS A 612 -39.48 -28.77 -20.91
CA LYS A 612 -39.86 -30.14 -20.56
C LYS A 612 -38.66 -31.08 -20.73
N ARG A 613 -38.26 -31.78 -19.68
CA ARG A 613 -37.03 -32.59 -19.65
C ARG A 613 -37.03 -33.74 -20.65
N SER A 614 -38.19 -34.34 -20.94
CA SER A 614 -38.29 -35.53 -21.78
C SER A 614 -38.16 -35.29 -23.29
N ASN A 615 -38.40 -34.07 -23.77
CA ASN A 615 -38.32 -33.72 -25.20
C ASN A 615 -37.66 -32.36 -25.50
N GLY A 616 -37.23 -31.62 -24.47
CA GLY A 616 -36.63 -30.30 -24.61
C GLY A 616 -37.58 -29.18 -25.02
N GLN A 617 -38.90 -29.42 -25.07
CA GLN A 617 -39.90 -28.44 -25.49
C GLN A 617 -39.90 -27.25 -24.52
N LEU A 618 -39.63 -26.06 -25.06
CA LEU A 618 -39.64 -24.80 -24.33
C LEU A 618 -41.01 -24.12 -24.46
N GLU A 619 -41.54 -23.63 -23.34
CA GLU A 619 -42.82 -22.91 -23.26
C GLU A 619 -42.63 -21.65 -22.41
N ARG A 620 -43.11 -20.49 -22.89
CA ARG A 620 -43.20 -19.28 -22.05
C ARG A 620 -44.34 -19.51 -21.06
N THR A 621 -44.03 -19.51 -19.76
CA THR A 621 -45.02 -19.88 -18.72
C THR A 621 -45.36 -18.67 -17.85
N TRP A 622 -44.37 -17.85 -17.54
CA TRP A 622 -44.56 -16.57 -16.85
C TRP A 622 -44.30 -15.40 -17.82
N MET A 623 -45.23 -14.49 -18.11
CA MET A 623 -46.59 -14.32 -17.56
C MET A 623 -47.75 -14.78 -18.48
N THR A 624 -47.48 -15.42 -19.62
CA THR A 624 -48.50 -15.81 -20.63
C THR A 624 -49.64 -16.67 -20.09
N GLN A 625 -49.37 -17.53 -19.09
CA GLN A 625 -50.29 -18.56 -18.64
C GLN A 625 -50.69 -18.45 -17.16
N ILE A 626 -50.53 -17.29 -16.52
CA ILE A 626 -50.66 -17.12 -15.05
C ILE A 626 -52.04 -17.45 -14.45
N GLN A 627 -53.09 -17.42 -15.26
CA GLN A 627 -54.46 -17.81 -14.89
C GLN A 627 -54.74 -19.32 -15.09
N ASN A 628 -53.81 -20.04 -15.72
CA ASN A 628 -53.94 -21.47 -16.01
C ASN A 628 -53.10 -22.28 -15.02
N ARG A 629 -53.73 -22.71 -13.92
CA ARG A 629 -53.14 -23.52 -12.83
C ARG A 629 -52.34 -24.74 -13.32
N TRP A 630 -52.75 -25.38 -14.42
CA TRP A 630 -51.99 -26.49 -15.00
C TRP A 630 -50.68 -26.03 -15.66
N ALA A 631 -50.68 -24.88 -16.32
CA ALA A 631 -49.49 -24.32 -16.94
C ALA A 631 -48.53 -23.73 -15.90
N THR A 632 -49.04 -22.99 -14.91
CA THR A 632 -48.21 -22.43 -13.83
C THR A 632 -47.63 -23.48 -12.89
N SER A 633 -48.27 -24.64 -12.71
CA SER A 633 -47.69 -25.76 -11.92
C SER A 633 -46.36 -26.31 -12.50
N LYS A 634 -46.05 -26.02 -13.76
CA LYS A 634 -44.74 -26.30 -14.39
C LYS A 634 -43.60 -25.46 -13.80
N LEU A 635 -43.92 -24.33 -13.14
CA LEU A 635 -42.97 -23.45 -12.44
C LEU A 635 -42.72 -23.87 -10.99
N LEU A 636 -43.35 -24.93 -10.47
CA LEU A 636 -43.09 -25.40 -9.11
C LEU A 636 -41.67 -26.01 -9.01
N PRO A 637 -40.81 -25.57 -8.06
CA PRO A 637 -39.47 -26.12 -7.89
C PRO A 637 -39.42 -27.64 -7.66
N SER A 638 -40.47 -28.23 -7.08
CA SER A 638 -40.60 -29.70 -6.90
C SER A 638 -40.98 -30.48 -8.16
N ASN A 639 -41.32 -29.81 -9.27
CA ASN A 639 -41.83 -30.48 -10.47
C ASN A 639 -40.70 -31.24 -11.21
N PRO A 640 -40.74 -32.58 -11.29
CA PRO A 640 -39.65 -33.36 -11.86
C PRO A 640 -39.58 -33.27 -13.41
N ASP A 641 -40.69 -32.97 -14.07
CA ASP A 641 -40.82 -33.06 -15.53
C ASP A 641 -40.26 -31.84 -16.27
N TYR A 642 -40.05 -30.72 -15.57
CA TYR A 642 -39.66 -29.44 -16.15
C TYR A 642 -38.40 -28.87 -15.50
N GLU A 643 -37.67 -28.06 -16.26
CA GLU A 643 -36.65 -27.14 -15.77
C GLU A 643 -37.06 -25.71 -16.11
N VAL A 644 -36.72 -24.76 -15.25
CA VAL A 644 -36.97 -23.33 -15.52
C VAL A 644 -35.76 -22.74 -16.22
N VAL A 645 -36.04 -21.96 -17.26
CA VAL A 645 -35.04 -21.29 -18.10
C VAL A 645 -35.34 -19.81 -18.12
N VAL A 646 -34.30 -19.02 -17.85
CA VAL A 646 -34.33 -17.56 -17.91
C VAL A 646 -33.79 -17.11 -19.27
N ASP A 647 -34.56 -16.31 -19.99
CA ASP A 647 -34.12 -15.73 -21.27
C ASP A 647 -33.05 -14.65 -21.04
N ARG A 648 -32.08 -14.59 -21.94
CA ARG A 648 -30.96 -13.61 -21.94
C ARG A 648 -30.79 -12.89 -23.30
N VAL A 649 -31.76 -13.02 -24.21
CA VAL A 649 -31.85 -12.25 -25.47
C VAL A 649 -31.88 -10.73 -25.19
N ASP A 650 -31.40 -9.94 -26.16
CA ASP A 650 -31.12 -8.49 -26.04
C ASP A 650 -30.34 -8.14 -24.76
N ASN A 651 -29.35 -8.97 -24.41
CA ASN A 651 -28.54 -8.83 -23.18
C ASN A 651 -29.39 -8.81 -21.91
N GLY A 652 -30.44 -9.63 -21.89
CA GLY A 652 -31.40 -9.76 -20.79
C GLY A 652 -32.53 -8.73 -20.78
N LEU A 653 -32.57 -7.77 -21.70
CA LEU A 653 -33.58 -6.72 -21.72
C LEU A 653 -34.98 -7.24 -22.09
N THR A 654 -35.10 -8.15 -23.06
CA THR A 654 -36.38 -8.75 -23.50
C THR A 654 -37.05 -9.62 -22.42
N ALA A 655 -36.29 -10.06 -21.41
CA ALA A 655 -36.84 -10.86 -20.33
C ALA A 655 -37.55 -10.02 -19.25
N ILE A 656 -37.28 -8.69 -19.21
CA ILE A 656 -37.71 -7.77 -18.14
C ILE A 656 -38.52 -6.57 -18.66
N ASP A 657 -38.68 -6.40 -19.97
CA ASP A 657 -39.33 -5.23 -20.57
C ASP A 657 -40.87 -5.35 -20.56
N ASN A 658 -41.41 -6.32 -21.31
CA ASN A 658 -42.83 -6.64 -21.39
C ASN A 658 -43.08 -8.11 -21.02
N LEU A 659 -43.67 -8.33 -19.86
CA LEU A 659 -43.98 -9.66 -19.34
C LEU A 659 -45.17 -10.31 -20.07
N TYR A 660 -45.95 -9.59 -20.88
CA TYR A 660 -47.10 -10.12 -21.63
C TYR A 660 -47.27 -9.47 -23.03
N PRO A 661 -46.52 -9.91 -24.06
CA PRO A 661 -46.62 -9.37 -25.43
C PRO A 661 -47.83 -9.84 -26.26
N GLU A 662 -48.64 -10.79 -25.76
CA GLU A 662 -49.63 -11.52 -26.59
C GLU A 662 -51.09 -11.02 -26.44
N GLY A 663 -51.38 -9.96 -25.67
CA GLY A 663 -52.77 -9.48 -25.50
C GLY A 663 -52.95 -8.07 -24.92
N HIS A 664 -54.20 -7.63 -24.82
CA HIS A 664 -54.63 -6.32 -24.27
C HIS A 664 -54.74 -6.34 -22.74
N ILE A 665 -54.59 -5.19 -22.07
CA ILE A 665 -53.34 -4.80 -21.37
C ILE A 665 -53.72 -4.52 -19.91
N ASP A 666 -52.95 -5.03 -18.96
CA ASP A 666 -52.88 -4.49 -17.59
C ASP A 666 -51.50 -3.79 -17.43
N PRO A 667 -51.40 -2.52 -16.99
CA PRO A 667 -50.12 -1.81 -16.85
C PRO A 667 -49.02 -2.57 -16.12
N VAL A 668 -49.35 -3.49 -15.20
CA VAL A 668 -48.37 -4.34 -14.47
C VAL A 668 -47.49 -5.18 -15.39
N GLN A 669 -47.92 -5.43 -16.63
CA GLN A 669 -47.21 -6.28 -17.58
C GLN A 669 -46.05 -5.56 -18.29
N TYR A 670 -46.05 -4.22 -18.32
CA TYR A 670 -44.93 -3.43 -18.80
C TYR A 670 -44.06 -3.03 -17.61
N ARG A 671 -42.87 -3.63 -17.45
CA ARG A 671 -41.99 -3.31 -16.32
C ARG A 671 -40.89 -2.37 -16.76
N PHE A 672 -39.78 -2.88 -17.29
CA PHE A 672 -38.70 -2.01 -17.72
C PHE A 672 -38.91 -1.39 -19.12
N LEU A 673 -39.97 -1.74 -19.88
CA LEU A 673 -40.17 -1.28 -21.27
C LEU A 673 -40.07 0.24 -21.43
N GLY A 674 -40.75 1.01 -20.57
CA GLY A 674 -40.72 2.47 -20.61
C GLY A 674 -39.31 3.02 -20.38
N LEU A 675 -38.63 2.54 -19.33
CA LEU A 675 -37.28 2.96 -18.98
C LEU A 675 -36.25 2.55 -20.03
N ILE A 676 -36.35 1.34 -20.59
CA ILE A 676 -35.50 0.87 -21.69
C ILE A 676 -35.70 1.74 -22.93
N SER A 677 -36.93 2.15 -23.24
CA SER A 677 -37.21 3.07 -24.35
C SER A 677 -36.55 4.44 -24.12
N ASP A 678 -36.68 5.00 -22.91
CA ASP A 678 -36.13 6.32 -22.58
C ASP A 678 -34.59 6.31 -22.51
N LEU A 679 -33.98 5.23 -22.02
CA LEU A 679 -32.53 5.02 -22.06
C LEU A 679 -32.00 4.84 -23.50
N LYS A 680 -32.68 4.05 -24.35
CA LYS A 680 -32.32 3.89 -25.76
C LYS A 680 -32.43 5.23 -26.52
N LYS A 681 -33.43 6.08 -26.23
CA LYS A 681 -33.54 7.47 -26.76
C LYS A 681 -32.40 8.38 -26.28
N ARG A 682 -31.95 8.22 -25.03
CA ARG A 682 -30.78 8.92 -24.45
C ARG A 682 -29.43 8.46 -25.01
N GLY A 683 -29.40 7.49 -25.92
CA GLY A 683 -28.18 7.02 -26.60
C GLY A 683 -27.53 5.77 -25.98
N TYR A 684 -28.11 5.21 -24.91
CA TYR A 684 -27.66 3.93 -24.36
C TYR A 684 -27.94 2.77 -25.32
N ARG A 685 -27.00 1.83 -25.44
CA ARG A 685 -27.01 0.75 -26.45
C ARG A 685 -26.98 -0.61 -25.78
N SER A 686 -27.92 -1.48 -26.14
CA SER A 686 -27.95 -2.87 -25.69
C SER A 686 -26.61 -3.56 -25.95
N GLY A 687 -26.09 -4.27 -24.95
CA GLY A 687 -24.85 -5.04 -25.07
C GLY A 687 -23.56 -4.22 -25.08
N MET A 688 -23.65 -2.89 -25.01
CA MET A 688 -22.49 -2.00 -24.85
C MET A 688 -22.60 -1.18 -23.56
N THR A 689 -23.74 -0.50 -23.36
CA THR A 689 -23.98 0.42 -22.24
C THR A 689 -25.34 0.22 -21.57
N LEU A 690 -26.16 -0.73 -22.04
CA LEU A 690 -27.45 -1.08 -21.43
C LEU A 690 -27.60 -2.61 -21.35
N PHE A 691 -27.93 -3.10 -20.17
CA PHE A 691 -28.02 -4.53 -19.85
C PHE A 691 -29.22 -4.80 -18.95
N GLY A 692 -29.90 -5.93 -19.17
CA GLY A 692 -30.87 -6.47 -18.23
C GLY A 692 -30.23 -7.57 -17.39
N PHE A 693 -30.63 -7.69 -16.13
CA PHE A 693 -30.26 -8.80 -15.26
C PHE A 693 -31.51 -9.64 -14.93
N PRO A 694 -32.02 -10.44 -15.90
CA PRO A 694 -33.07 -11.40 -15.62
C PRO A 694 -32.52 -12.57 -14.80
N TYR A 695 -33.31 -13.02 -13.82
CA TYR A 695 -32.98 -14.14 -12.94
C TYR A 695 -34.21 -14.96 -12.57
N ASP A 696 -34.00 -16.14 -12.00
CA ASP A 696 -35.07 -17.01 -11.53
C ASP A 696 -35.51 -16.55 -10.13
N TRP A 697 -36.50 -15.66 -10.10
CA TRP A 697 -37.01 -15.03 -8.87
C TRP A 697 -37.65 -15.96 -7.85
N ARG A 698 -37.81 -17.25 -8.17
CA ARG A 698 -38.20 -18.28 -7.19
C ARG A 698 -37.05 -18.64 -6.27
N MET A 699 -35.82 -18.56 -6.77
CA MET A 699 -34.61 -18.93 -6.03
C MET A 699 -34.22 -17.80 -5.07
N SER A 700 -33.32 -18.11 -4.12
CA SER A 700 -32.82 -17.14 -3.14
C SER A 700 -32.16 -15.95 -3.84
N HIS A 701 -32.45 -14.74 -3.37
CA HIS A 701 -31.83 -13.49 -3.81
C HIS A 701 -30.32 -13.50 -3.55
N ALA A 702 -29.88 -14.13 -2.44
CA ALA A 702 -28.47 -14.34 -2.12
C ALA A 702 -27.75 -15.18 -3.19
N ASP A 703 -28.41 -16.20 -3.74
CA ASP A 703 -27.84 -17.05 -4.79
C ASP A 703 -27.73 -16.30 -6.15
N GLN A 704 -28.37 -15.13 -6.30
CA GLN A 704 -28.28 -14.29 -7.50
C GLN A 704 -27.13 -13.28 -7.46
N VAL A 705 -26.47 -13.11 -6.31
CA VAL A 705 -25.44 -12.07 -6.11
C VAL A 705 -24.19 -12.34 -6.95
N ALA A 706 -23.73 -13.59 -7.02
CA ALA A 706 -22.60 -13.97 -7.87
C ALA A 706 -22.92 -13.80 -9.37
N PRO A 707 -24.08 -14.24 -9.90
CA PRO A 707 -24.52 -13.88 -11.25
C PRO A 707 -24.63 -12.37 -11.51
N LEU A 708 -25.07 -11.55 -10.55
CA LEU A 708 -25.13 -10.09 -10.70
C LEU A 708 -23.72 -9.49 -10.76
N LYS A 709 -22.81 -9.94 -9.90
CA LYS A 709 -21.38 -9.57 -9.93
C LYS A 709 -20.78 -9.82 -11.32
N GLU A 710 -21.04 -10.97 -11.93
CA GLU A 710 -20.59 -11.23 -13.30
C GLU A 710 -21.28 -10.34 -14.34
N ALA A 711 -22.54 -9.97 -14.16
CA ALA A 711 -23.24 -9.06 -15.05
C ALA A 711 -22.62 -7.65 -15.00
N VAL A 712 -22.21 -7.18 -13.82
CA VAL A 712 -21.39 -5.97 -13.66
C VAL A 712 -20.07 -6.11 -14.41
N ASP A 713 -19.31 -7.19 -14.19
CA ASP A 713 -18.03 -7.41 -14.87
C ASP A 713 -18.15 -7.43 -16.41
N ARG A 714 -19.20 -8.08 -16.95
CA ARG A 714 -19.50 -8.07 -18.40
C ARG A 714 -19.85 -6.68 -18.92
N ALA A 715 -20.67 -5.92 -18.20
CA ALA A 715 -21.06 -4.57 -18.58
C ALA A 715 -19.87 -3.59 -18.60
N LEU A 716 -18.98 -3.68 -17.59
CA LEU A 716 -17.72 -2.92 -17.55
C LEU A 716 -16.81 -3.29 -18.71
N ALA A 717 -16.62 -4.59 -18.98
CA ALA A 717 -15.79 -5.06 -20.09
C ALA A 717 -16.33 -4.62 -21.47
N ALA A 718 -17.64 -4.61 -21.67
CA ALA A 718 -18.27 -4.22 -22.94
C ALA A 718 -18.28 -2.69 -23.18
N SER A 719 -18.39 -1.88 -22.12
CA SER A 719 -18.33 -0.41 -22.19
C SER A 719 -16.88 0.12 -22.21
N GLY A 720 -15.95 -0.61 -21.59
CA GLY A 720 -14.62 -0.13 -21.23
C GLY A 720 -14.63 0.91 -20.10
N ALA A 721 -15.75 1.08 -19.40
CA ALA A 721 -15.86 1.92 -18.21
C ALA A 721 -15.44 1.15 -16.96
N GLU A 722 -15.14 1.86 -15.87
CA GLU A 722 -14.67 1.23 -14.61
C GLU A 722 -15.76 1.13 -13.54
N GLN A 723 -16.85 1.86 -13.73
CA GLN A 723 -18.02 1.85 -12.85
C GLN A 723 -19.30 1.63 -13.67
N ALA A 724 -20.33 1.09 -13.04
CA ALA A 724 -21.66 0.87 -13.59
C ALA A 724 -22.73 1.61 -12.76
N ILE A 725 -23.84 1.98 -13.39
CA ILE A 725 -25.07 2.38 -12.69
C ILE A 725 -25.98 1.15 -12.61
N VAL A 726 -26.52 0.87 -11.43
CA VAL A 726 -27.50 -0.21 -11.24
C VAL A 726 -28.85 0.40 -10.88
N ILE A 727 -29.91 0.01 -11.58
CA ILE A 727 -31.28 0.44 -11.31
C ILE A 727 -32.09 -0.80 -10.98
N SER A 728 -32.71 -0.85 -9.81
CA SER A 728 -33.43 -2.04 -9.34
C SER A 728 -34.87 -1.74 -8.93
N GLU A 729 -35.77 -2.67 -9.19
CA GLU A 729 -37.16 -2.61 -8.74
C GLU A 729 -37.45 -3.72 -7.72
N GLY A 730 -38.18 -3.39 -6.65
CA GLY A 730 -38.61 -4.36 -5.65
C GLY A 730 -37.43 -5.12 -5.02
N SER A 731 -37.58 -6.44 -4.88
CA SER A 731 -36.56 -7.29 -4.26
C SER A 731 -35.23 -7.35 -5.02
N GLY A 732 -35.16 -6.81 -6.24
CA GLY A 732 -33.89 -6.60 -6.95
C GLY A 732 -32.91 -5.73 -6.16
N GLY A 733 -33.41 -4.77 -5.36
CA GLY A 733 -32.58 -3.95 -4.48
C GLY A 733 -31.87 -4.75 -3.39
N LEU A 734 -32.48 -5.83 -2.88
CA LEU A 734 -31.87 -6.71 -1.89
C LEU A 734 -30.63 -7.42 -2.45
N ILE A 735 -30.66 -7.82 -3.73
CA ILE A 735 -29.51 -8.40 -4.44
C ILE A 735 -28.38 -7.36 -4.56
N VAL A 736 -28.70 -6.08 -4.82
CA VAL A 736 -27.69 -5.01 -4.92
C VAL A 736 -27.07 -4.68 -3.56
N LYS A 737 -27.88 -4.57 -2.49
CA LYS A 737 -27.38 -4.41 -1.11
C LYS A 737 -26.45 -5.55 -0.74
N GLN A 738 -26.82 -6.79 -1.06
CA GLN A 738 -26.00 -7.96 -0.77
C GLN A 738 -24.73 -8.03 -1.64
N LEU A 739 -24.76 -7.62 -2.92
CA LEU A 739 -23.54 -7.48 -3.75
C LEU A 739 -22.49 -6.58 -3.08
N ALA A 740 -22.94 -5.45 -2.54
CA ALA A 740 -22.06 -4.51 -1.85
C ALA A 740 -21.56 -5.01 -0.48
N HIS A 741 -22.29 -5.94 0.15
CA HIS A 741 -21.89 -6.61 1.39
C HIS A 741 -20.89 -7.76 1.12
N ASP A 742 -21.29 -8.74 0.30
CA ASP A 742 -20.53 -9.97 0.04
C ASP A 742 -19.27 -9.72 -0.79
N TYR A 743 -19.27 -8.65 -1.61
CA TYR A 743 -18.13 -8.24 -2.42
C TYR A 743 -17.81 -6.74 -2.21
N PRO A 744 -17.19 -6.34 -1.08
CA PRO A 744 -16.95 -4.92 -0.77
C PRO A 744 -16.16 -4.14 -1.83
N ALA A 745 -15.30 -4.81 -2.60
CA ALA A 745 -14.58 -4.21 -3.72
C ALA A 745 -15.52 -3.71 -4.87
N TYR A 746 -16.76 -4.23 -4.95
CA TYR A 746 -17.74 -3.79 -5.95
C TYR A 746 -18.38 -2.45 -5.60
N LYS A 747 -18.26 -1.98 -4.35
CA LYS A 747 -18.69 -0.62 -3.97
C LYS A 747 -18.02 0.44 -4.85
N ALA A 748 -16.71 0.29 -5.14
CA ALA A 748 -15.97 1.17 -6.05
C ALA A 748 -16.36 1.01 -7.54
N LYS A 749 -16.91 -0.14 -7.93
CA LYS A 749 -17.44 -0.42 -9.27
C LYS A 749 -18.88 0.06 -9.47
N LEU A 750 -19.57 0.52 -8.43
CA LEU A 750 -20.90 1.11 -8.52
C LEU A 750 -20.76 2.63 -8.51
N ASN A 751 -21.09 3.27 -9.65
CA ASN A 751 -21.14 4.72 -9.74
C ASN A 751 -22.36 5.26 -8.97
N ARG A 752 -23.51 4.61 -9.12
CA ARG A 752 -24.75 4.86 -8.38
C ARG A 752 -25.63 3.61 -8.37
N TRP A 753 -26.35 3.38 -7.28
CA TRP A 753 -27.51 2.48 -7.24
C TRP A 753 -28.80 3.29 -7.09
N ILE A 754 -29.82 3.01 -7.91
CA ILE A 754 -31.14 3.61 -7.80
C ILE A 754 -32.14 2.49 -7.52
N GLY A 755 -32.68 2.46 -6.30
CA GLY A 755 -33.72 1.52 -5.88
C GLY A 755 -35.12 2.09 -6.10
N ILE A 756 -36.06 1.27 -6.57
CA ILE A 756 -37.48 1.60 -6.70
C ILE A 756 -38.28 0.59 -5.88
N SER A 757 -39.03 1.05 -4.89
CA SER A 757 -39.89 0.22 -4.02
C SER A 757 -39.19 -1.01 -3.39
N THR A 758 -37.92 -0.88 -2.98
CA THR A 758 -37.14 -1.98 -2.38
C THR A 758 -37.75 -2.44 -1.05
N PRO A 759 -38.26 -3.68 -0.88
CA PRO A 759 -38.87 -4.14 0.37
C PRO A 759 -37.79 -4.51 1.40
N ASN A 760 -37.05 -3.52 1.89
CA ASN A 760 -35.91 -3.67 2.80
C ASN A 760 -36.28 -4.44 4.10
N LEU A 761 -37.54 -4.38 4.55
CA LEU A 761 -38.05 -5.11 5.74
C LEU A 761 -39.05 -6.23 5.37
N GLY A 762 -39.07 -6.69 4.12
CA GLY A 762 -40.12 -7.59 3.59
C GLY A 762 -41.47 -6.89 3.41
N THR A 763 -42.56 -7.62 3.16
CA THR A 763 -43.90 -7.01 3.10
C THR A 763 -44.99 -7.91 3.70
N PRO A 764 -45.95 -7.35 4.45
CA PRO A 764 -47.16 -8.03 4.91
C PRO A 764 -47.95 -8.71 3.77
N GLU A 765 -47.94 -8.17 2.55
CA GLU A 765 -48.59 -8.81 1.40
C GLU A 765 -47.99 -10.19 1.11
N MET A 766 -46.68 -10.38 1.33
CA MET A 766 -46.08 -11.71 1.22
C MET A 766 -46.63 -12.66 2.29
N PHE A 767 -46.86 -12.19 3.51
CA PHE A 767 -47.52 -13.01 4.53
C PHE A 767 -48.97 -13.35 4.15
N LYS A 768 -49.73 -12.46 3.49
CA LYS A 768 -51.04 -12.80 2.90
C LYS A 768 -50.96 -13.90 1.84
N VAL A 769 -49.90 -13.94 1.02
CA VAL A 769 -49.69 -15.05 0.06
C VAL A 769 -49.63 -16.40 0.78
N TYR A 770 -48.95 -16.48 1.93
CA TYR A 770 -48.86 -17.73 2.71
C TYR A 770 -50.15 -18.06 3.47
N LEU A 771 -50.98 -17.07 3.85
CA LEU A 771 -52.26 -17.31 4.52
C LEU A 771 -53.38 -17.70 3.55
N SER A 772 -53.52 -16.95 2.46
CA SER A 772 -54.73 -16.89 1.63
C SER A 772 -54.41 -16.56 0.17
N GLY A 773 -53.27 -17.00 -0.36
CA GLY A 773 -52.97 -16.93 -1.80
C GLY A 773 -53.09 -15.53 -2.43
N GLY A 774 -52.73 -14.49 -1.66
CA GLY A 774 -52.70 -13.10 -2.11
C GLY A 774 -51.90 -12.88 -3.41
N HIS A 775 -51.95 -11.67 -3.96
CA HIS A 775 -51.59 -11.43 -5.35
C HIS A 775 -50.21 -10.79 -5.55
N TYR A 776 -49.64 -10.10 -4.56
CA TYR A 776 -48.34 -9.42 -4.68
C TYR A 776 -48.28 -8.48 -5.91
N GLY A 777 -49.39 -7.81 -6.23
CA GLY A 777 -49.56 -6.98 -7.42
C GLY A 777 -49.76 -7.74 -8.75
N TYR A 778 -49.66 -9.08 -8.77
CA TYR A 778 -49.89 -9.91 -9.95
C TYR A 778 -51.23 -10.65 -9.87
N ARG A 779 -52.09 -10.51 -10.89
CA ARG A 779 -53.30 -11.33 -11.01
C ARG A 779 -52.94 -12.77 -11.40
N VAL A 780 -52.67 -13.61 -10.40
CA VAL A 780 -52.33 -15.04 -10.52
C VAL A 780 -53.37 -15.85 -9.75
N ASP A 781 -53.61 -17.10 -10.15
CA ASP A 781 -54.40 -18.06 -9.35
C ASP A 781 -53.85 -18.18 -7.91
N PRO A 782 -54.65 -17.87 -6.87
CA PRO A 782 -54.21 -17.86 -5.47
C PRO A 782 -53.54 -19.16 -5.02
N THR A 783 -54.18 -20.29 -5.30
CA THR A 783 -53.71 -21.64 -4.93
C THR A 783 -52.36 -21.98 -5.56
N THR A 784 -52.11 -21.52 -6.78
CA THR A 784 -50.82 -21.69 -7.46
C THR A 784 -49.76 -20.77 -6.87
N PHE A 785 -50.09 -19.50 -6.63
CA PHE A 785 -49.12 -18.53 -6.14
C PHE A 785 -48.64 -18.86 -4.72
N GLN A 786 -49.53 -19.36 -3.86
CA GLN A 786 -49.19 -19.91 -2.56
C GLN A 786 -48.32 -21.17 -2.64
N GLN A 787 -48.60 -22.11 -3.56
CA GLN A 787 -47.72 -23.27 -3.79
C GLN A 787 -46.33 -22.87 -4.28
N LEU A 788 -46.25 -21.85 -5.15
CA LEU A 788 -44.97 -21.27 -5.57
C LEU A 788 -44.23 -20.72 -4.34
N ALA A 789 -44.89 -19.91 -3.51
CA ALA A 789 -44.31 -19.33 -2.31
C ALA A 789 -43.75 -20.39 -1.35
N MET A 790 -44.55 -21.40 -1.00
CA MET A 790 -44.14 -22.49 -0.10
C MET A 790 -42.88 -23.22 -0.59
N GLN A 791 -42.66 -23.35 -1.90
CA GLN A 791 -41.56 -24.12 -2.47
C GLN A 791 -40.35 -23.25 -2.91
N SER A 792 -40.44 -21.92 -2.84
CA SER A 792 -39.50 -21.00 -3.48
C SER A 792 -38.83 -20.08 -2.45
N PRO A 793 -37.53 -20.26 -2.14
CA PRO A 793 -36.86 -19.48 -1.08
C PRO A 793 -36.93 -17.96 -1.27
N GLY A 794 -37.00 -17.46 -2.51
CA GLY A 794 -37.16 -16.03 -2.79
C GLY A 794 -38.45 -15.39 -2.24
N PHE A 795 -39.47 -16.18 -1.87
CA PHE A 795 -40.68 -15.68 -1.23
C PHE A 795 -40.52 -15.56 0.30
N TYR A 796 -39.81 -16.51 0.93
CA TYR A 796 -39.49 -16.48 2.36
C TYR A 796 -38.66 -15.24 2.72
N GLU A 797 -37.77 -14.84 1.81
CA GLU A 797 -36.92 -13.65 1.87
C GLU A 797 -37.67 -12.32 1.73
N LEU A 798 -38.99 -12.35 1.53
CA LEU A 798 -39.85 -11.16 1.48
C LEU A 798 -40.95 -11.18 2.54
N LEU A 799 -40.96 -12.16 3.44
CA LEU A 799 -41.79 -12.14 4.64
C LEU A 799 -41.38 -10.98 5.55
N PRO A 800 -42.31 -10.40 6.33
CA PRO A 800 -42.02 -9.32 7.28
C PRO A 800 -40.86 -9.63 8.22
N SER A 801 -39.80 -8.82 8.17
CA SER A 801 -38.53 -9.07 8.87
C SER A 801 -38.57 -8.72 10.37
N PRO A 802 -37.57 -9.08 11.18
CA PRO A 802 -37.44 -8.59 12.55
C PRO A 802 -37.48 -7.06 12.66
N GLY A 803 -36.88 -6.35 11.70
CA GLY A 803 -36.98 -4.89 11.59
C GLY A 803 -38.40 -4.38 11.37
N TRP A 804 -39.22 -5.10 10.58
CA TRP A 804 -40.65 -4.79 10.45
C TRP A 804 -41.38 -4.89 11.78
N PHE A 805 -41.19 -5.99 12.53
CA PHE A 805 -41.86 -6.17 13.83
C PHE A 805 -41.40 -5.15 14.88
N ALA A 806 -40.13 -4.76 14.87
CA ALA A 806 -39.61 -3.70 15.72
C ALA A 806 -40.22 -2.33 15.39
N TYR A 807 -40.47 -2.06 14.10
CA TYR A 807 -41.17 -0.86 13.64
C TYR A 807 -42.65 -0.84 14.02
N LEU A 808 -43.36 -1.95 13.78
CA LEU A 808 -44.80 -2.08 14.00
C LEU A 808 -45.15 -1.70 15.45
N LYS A 809 -44.42 -2.29 16.40
CA LYS A 809 -44.48 -1.98 17.85
C LYS A 809 -44.14 -0.53 18.20
N LYS A 810 -43.30 0.15 17.40
CA LYS A 810 -42.91 1.55 17.63
C LYS A 810 -43.99 2.54 17.18
N ILE A 811 -44.75 2.25 16.13
CA ILE A 811 -45.85 3.12 15.67
C ILE A 811 -47.10 2.90 16.53
N TYR A 812 -47.43 1.64 16.84
CA TYR A 812 -48.60 1.29 17.63
C TYR A 812 -48.26 0.17 18.63
N GLU A 813 -48.30 0.49 19.92
CA GLU A 813 -47.95 -0.40 21.05
C GLU A 813 -48.75 -1.72 21.11
N HIS A 814 -49.89 -1.79 20.41
CA HIS A 814 -50.77 -2.97 20.34
C HIS A 814 -50.97 -3.49 18.91
N SER A 815 -50.16 -3.05 17.94
CA SER A 815 -50.26 -3.56 16.57
C SER A 815 -49.61 -4.93 16.38
N ARG A 816 -50.21 -5.68 15.46
CA ARG A 816 -49.92 -7.08 15.17
C ARG A 816 -49.89 -7.24 13.66
N LEU A 817 -49.10 -8.16 13.13
CA LEU A 817 -49.20 -8.54 11.71
C LEU A 817 -50.48 -9.35 11.46
N TYR A 818 -50.90 -10.14 12.45
CA TYR A 818 -52.05 -11.06 12.38
C TYR A 818 -52.80 -11.06 13.70
N THR A 819 -54.14 -11.09 13.63
CA THR A 819 -55.02 -11.43 14.76
C THR A 819 -56.13 -12.36 14.27
N ASP A 820 -56.44 -13.40 15.04
CA ASP A 820 -57.41 -14.42 14.68
C ASP A 820 -58.23 -14.79 15.92
N TYR A 821 -59.53 -14.54 15.84
CA TYR A 821 -60.50 -14.76 16.91
C TYR A 821 -61.13 -16.15 16.70
N ARG A 822 -60.77 -17.10 17.56
CA ARG A 822 -61.15 -18.51 17.39
C ARG A 822 -62.49 -18.82 18.07
N GLU A 823 -63.19 -19.83 17.56
CA GLU A 823 -64.49 -20.28 18.09
C GLU A 823 -64.46 -20.72 19.57
N ASP A 824 -63.27 -20.99 20.12
CA ASP A 824 -63.03 -21.38 21.52
C ASP A 824 -62.66 -20.20 22.44
N ASP A 825 -63.00 -18.97 22.04
CA ASP A 825 -62.65 -17.68 22.68
C ASP A 825 -61.12 -17.43 22.78
N THR A 826 -60.26 -18.25 22.15
CA THR A 826 -58.82 -17.99 22.10
C THR A 826 -58.46 -16.99 20.99
N ILE A 827 -57.43 -16.16 21.24
CA ILE A 827 -56.94 -15.16 20.28
C ILE A 827 -55.52 -15.53 19.87
N THR A 828 -55.30 -15.83 18.59
CA THR A 828 -53.96 -16.05 18.02
C THR A 828 -53.41 -14.74 17.46
N THR A 829 -52.14 -14.43 17.74
CA THR A 829 -51.53 -13.13 17.42
C THR A 829 -50.11 -13.30 16.88
N VAL A 830 -49.73 -12.48 15.90
CA VAL A 830 -48.35 -12.44 15.37
C VAL A 830 -47.75 -11.06 15.58
N GLU A 831 -46.76 -10.99 16.48
CA GLU A 831 -46.05 -9.79 16.92
C GLU A 831 -44.51 -9.94 16.79
N SER A 832 -44.02 -11.09 16.30
CA SER A 832 -42.61 -11.35 16.06
C SER A 832 -42.41 -12.28 14.85
N TRP A 833 -41.16 -12.31 14.36
CA TRP A 833 -40.72 -13.27 13.34
C TRP A 833 -41.01 -14.72 13.76
N ASP A 834 -40.63 -15.10 14.98
CA ASP A 834 -40.77 -16.47 15.47
C ASP A 834 -42.24 -16.90 15.49
N GLN A 835 -43.14 -16.05 16.00
CA GLN A 835 -44.59 -16.28 15.99
C GLN A 835 -45.17 -16.40 14.57
N MET A 836 -44.65 -15.63 13.62
CA MET A 836 -45.05 -15.71 12.21
C MET A 836 -44.64 -17.07 11.62
N THR A 837 -43.39 -17.49 11.82
CA THR A 837 -42.89 -18.76 11.30
C THR A 837 -43.52 -19.96 11.99
N ASP A 838 -43.84 -19.88 13.28
CA ASP A 838 -44.53 -20.93 14.04
C ASP A 838 -45.99 -21.09 13.59
N LEU A 839 -46.69 -19.97 13.31
CA LEU A 839 -48.03 -20.00 12.73
C LEU A 839 -48.01 -20.65 11.34
N LEU A 840 -47.12 -20.20 10.44
CA LEU A 840 -47.02 -20.75 9.09
C LEU A 840 -46.58 -22.22 9.10
N ALA A 841 -45.68 -22.62 9.99
CA ALA A 841 -45.32 -24.03 10.19
C ALA A 841 -46.50 -24.86 10.69
N THR A 842 -47.33 -24.31 11.59
CA THR A 842 -48.53 -24.97 12.13
C THR A 842 -49.62 -25.16 11.08
N LEU A 843 -49.86 -24.14 10.24
CA LEU A 843 -50.81 -24.22 9.13
C LEU A 843 -50.36 -25.23 8.05
N TYR A 844 -49.07 -25.29 7.74
CA TYR A 844 -48.53 -26.00 6.57
C TYR A 844 -47.51 -27.09 6.93
N MET A 845 -48.02 -28.20 7.50
CA MET A 845 -47.23 -29.40 7.83
C MET A 845 -47.32 -30.53 6.77
N ASN A 846 -48.07 -30.34 5.68
CA ASN A 846 -48.39 -31.41 4.72
C ASN A 846 -47.26 -31.61 3.68
N PRO A 847 -46.88 -32.84 3.29
CA PRO A 847 -45.82 -33.08 2.30
C PRO A 847 -45.97 -32.39 0.93
N LYS A 848 -47.17 -31.96 0.54
CA LYS A 848 -47.42 -31.21 -0.72
C LYS A 848 -47.38 -29.69 -0.57
N MET A 849 -47.69 -29.19 0.63
CA MET A 849 -47.63 -27.76 0.98
C MET A 849 -47.08 -27.66 2.40
N LYS A 850 -45.75 -27.66 2.47
CA LYS A 850 -44.96 -27.61 3.69
C LYS A 850 -44.26 -26.26 3.78
N PHE A 851 -44.31 -25.63 4.94
CA PHE A 851 -43.48 -24.47 5.25
C PHE A 851 -42.05 -24.93 5.55
N GLU A 852 -41.08 -24.48 4.74
CA GLU A 852 -39.68 -24.87 4.85
C GLU A 852 -38.92 -23.98 5.84
N GLN A 853 -38.82 -24.43 7.09
CA GLN A 853 -38.11 -23.74 8.16
C GLN A 853 -36.64 -23.40 7.81
N SER A 854 -35.97 -24.18 6.96
CA SER A 854 -34.61 -23.90 6.50
C SER A 854 -34.52 -22.66 5.60
N TYR A 855 -35.54 -22.41 4.77
CA TYR A 855 -35.63 -21.20 3.95
C TYR A 855 -36.00 -19.98 4.82
N ALA A 856 -36.90 -20.15 5.79
CA ALA A 856 -37.20 -19.12 6.77
C ALA A 856 -35.96 -18.74 7.60
N GLN A 857 -35.19 -19.71 8.09
CA GLN A 857 -33.97 -19.45 8.86
C GLN A 857 -32.92 -18.69 8.03
N ARG A 858 -32.73 -19.04 6.75
CA ARG A 858 -31.83 -18.30 5.85
C ARG A 858 -32.29 -16.85 5.64
N ALA A 859 -33.60 -16.63 5.45
CA ALA A 859 -34.16 -15.28 5.33
C ALA A 859 -33.94 -14.45 6.59
N LEU A 860 -34.13 -15.05 7.78
CA LEU A 860 -33.91 -14.42 9.08
C LEU A 860 -32.45 -13.93 9.26
N GLU A 861 -31.49 -14.74 8.84
CA GLU A 861 -30.06 -14.41 8.87
C GLU A 861 -29.74 -13.24 7.92
N LEU A 862 -30.18 -13.32 6.66
CA LEU A 862 -29.97 -12.27 5.65
C LEU A 862 -30.57 -10.90 6.07
N HIS A 863 -31.77 -10.90 6.67
CA HIS A 863 -32.37 -9.68 7.21
C HIS A 863 -31.57 -9.09 8.38
N LYS A 864 -31.23 -9.91 9.39
CA LYS A 864 -30.50 -9.47 10.59
C LYS A 864 -29.10 -8.94 10.27
N GLU A 865 -28.43 -9.54 9.30
CA GLU A 865 -27.03 -9.23 8.97
C GLU A 865 -26.90 -8.15 7.90
N ILE A 866 -27.79 -8.13 6.89
CA ILE A 866 -27.61 -7.35 5.65
C ILE A 866 -28.82 -6.45 5.36
N TRP A 867 -30.00 -7.01 5.14
CA TRP A 867 -31.07 -6.29 4.43
C TRP A 867 -31.85 -5.28 5.28
N ASP A 868 -32.04 -5.52 6.58
CA ASP A 868 -32.70 -4.54 7.47
C ASP A 868 -31.82 -3.29 7.71
N ARG A 869 -30.52 -3.35 7.36
CA ARG A 869 -29.51 -2.31 7.63
C ARG A 869 -29.38 -1.32 6.46
N PRO A 870 -28.98 -0.06 6.72
CA PRO A 870 -28.64 0.91 5.66
C PRO A 870 -27.45 0.47 4.80
N LEU A 871 -27.38 0.93 3.54
CA LEU A 871 -26.25 0.61 2.66
C LEU A 871 -25.12 1.65 2.76
N GLU A 872 -24.03 1.30 3.43
CA GLU A 872 -22.87 2.19 3.55
C GLU A 872 -21.86 2.07 2.39
N GLY A 873 -21.28 3.21 1.98
CA GLY A 873 -20.14 3.25 1.06
C GLY A 873 -20.46 3.06 -0.43
N VAL A 874 -21.74 3.14 -0.81
CA VAL A 874 -22.20 3.20 -2.20
C VAL A 874 -23.07 4.44 -2.36
N ALA A 875 -22.84 5.26 -3.39
CA ALA A 875 -23.74 6.36 -3.72
C ALA A 875 -25.08 5.76 -4.19
N HIS A 876 -26.17 6.06 -3.49
CA HIS A 876 -27.46 5.48 -3.82
C HIS A 876 -28.64 6.39 -3.45
N ASP A 877 -29.76 6.12 -4.11
CA ASP A 877 -31.03 6.81 -3.96
C ASP A 877 -32.17 5.79 -3.94
N GLU A 878 -33.16 5.99 -3.07
CA GLU A 878 -34.37 5.16 -3.04
C GLU A 878 -35.60 5.98 -3.45
N ILE A 879 -36.29 5.54 -4.50
CA ILE A 879 -37.56 6.10 -4.96
C ILE A 879 -38.68 5.20 -4.44
N ALA A 880 -39.64 5.79 -3.74
CA ALA A 880 -40.69 5.05 -3.04
C ALA A 880 -42.08 5.60 -3.30
N GLY A 881 -43.06 4.71 -3.50
CA GLY A 881 -44.47 5.09 -3.58
C GLY A 881 -45.05 5.36 -2.20
N SER A 882 -45.81 6.46 -2.10
CA SER A 882 -46.51 6.89 -0.87
C SER A 882 -47.94 7.32 -1.19
N GLY A 883 -48.80 7.40 -0.17
CA GLY A 883 -50.18 7.87 -0.29
C GLY A 883 -51.17 6.84 -0.85
N ARG A 884 -50.75 5.60 -1.16
CA ARG A 884 -51.69 4.52 -1.48
C ARG A 884 -52.00 3.63 -0.28
N PRO A 885 -53.27 3.17 -0.14
CA PRO A 885 -53.62 2.10 0.79
C PRO A 885 -52.75 0.87 0.52
N THR A 886 -52.03 0.45 1.56
CA THR A 886 -51.13 -0.71 1.53
C THR A 886 -51.34 -1.52 2.79
N ALA A 887 -51.67 -2.80 2.66
CA ALA A 887 -51.98 -3.66 3.78
C ALA A 887 -50.76 -3.79 4.72
N PHE A 888 -50.99 -3.68 6.02
CA PHE A 888 -49.94 -3.81 7.03
C PHE A 888 -50.27 -4.76 8.20
N SER A 889 -51.53 -5.18 8.29
CA SER A 889 -52.05 -6.08 9.33
C SER A 889 -53.30 -6.81 8.83
N TYR A 890 -53.53 -8.03 9.32
CA TYR A 890 -54.60 -8.93 8.89
C TYR A 890 -55.42 -9.47 10.08
N TYR A 891 -56.73 -9.59 9.89
CA TYR A 891 -57.69 -9.98 10.93
C TYR A 891 -58.67 -11.04 10.42
N TRP A 892 -58.88 -12.10 11.20
CA TRP A 892 -59.91 -13.11 10.96
C TRP A 892 -60.91 -13.15 12.12
N GLY A 893 -62.19 -13.32 11.79
CA GLY A 893 -63.25 -13.66 12.75
C GLY A 893 -63.51 -15.18 12.80
N ASP A 894 -64.73 -15.56 13.16
CA ASP A 894 -65.18 -16.93 13.45
C ASP A 894 -64.74 -17.99 12.41
N TRP A 895 -64.66 -17.62 11.14
CA TRP A 895 -64.22 -18.49 10.05
C TRP A 895 -62.76 -18.18 9.69
N SER A 896 -61.82 -19.07 10.05
CA SER A 896 -60.38 -18.88 9.80
C SER A 896 -59.65 -20.23 9.54
N PRO A 897 -58.47 -20.22 8.90
CA PRO A 897 -57.66 -21.44 8.71
C PRO A 897 -57.29 -22.16 10.02
N MET A 898 -57.17 -21.44 11.14
CA MET A 898 -56.88 -22.01 12.46
C MET A 898 -58.07 -22.72 13.12
N ASN A 899 -59.29 -22.43 12.67
CA ASN A 899 -60.51 -23.13 13.10
C ASN A 899 -60.79 -24.38 12.24
N HIS A 900 -60.04 -24.55 11.14
CA HIS A 900 -60.20 -25.65 10.19
C HIS A 900 -58.90 -26.46 9.95
N LEU A 901 -57.99 -26.48 10.92
CA LEU A 901 -56.68 -27.16 10.83
C LEU A 901 -56.78 -28.63 10.38
N ASP A 902 -57.75 -29.41 10.89
CA ASP A 902 -57.91 -30.82 10.49
C ASP A 902 -58.24 -30.97 8.99
N GLN A 903 -59.05 -30.05 8.44
CA GLN A 903 -59.40 -30.03 7.01
C GLN A 903 -58.20 -29.55 6.18
N LEU A 904 -57.53 -28.47 6.61
CA LEU A 904 -56.32 -27.96 6.00
C LEU A 904 -55.20 -29.00 5.98
N HIS A 905 -54.96 -29.75 7.05
CA HIS A 905 -53.88 -30.74 7.10
C HIS A 905 -54.17 -31.98 6.24
N SER A 906 -55.44 -32.41 6.16
CA SER A 906 -55.86 -33.61 5.43
C SER A 906 -55.99 -33.41 3.92
N ASP A 907 -56.61 -32.31 3.48
CA ASP A 907 -56.64 -31.88 2.08
C ASP A 907 -56.35 -30.37 1.96
N PRO A 908 -55.05 -29.97 1.98
CA PRO A 908 -54.70 -28.56 1.97
C PRO A 908 -55.05 -27.90 0.62
N LEU A 909 -55.13 -28.66 -0.48
CA LEU A 909 -55.48 -28.08 -1.78
C LEU A 909 -56.99 -27.88 -1.92
N GLY A 910 -57.79 -28.86 -1.50
CA GLY A 910 -59.25 -28.72 -1.42
C GLY A 910 -59.69 -27.66 -0.40
N PHE A 911 -58.97 -27.51 0.71
CA PHE A 911 -59.20 -26.41 1.66
C PHE A 911 -58.92 -25.05 1.03
N LEU A 912 -57.83 -24.87 0.29
CA LEU A 912 -57.57 -23.63 -0.44
C LEU A 912 -58.62 -23.36 -1.54
N GLU A 913 -59.12 -24.38 -2.23
CA GLU A 913 -60.21 -24.22 -3.19
C GLU A 913 -61.53 -23.80 -2.54
N LEU A 914 -61.78 -24.22 -1.29
CA LEU A 914 -62.88 -23.69 -0.46
C LEU A 914 -62.63 -22.23 -0.05
N LEU A 915 -61.41 -21.93 0.41
CA LEU A 915 -60.96 -20.60 0.85
C LEU A 915 -61.12 -19.53 -0.24
N PHE A 916 -60.84 -19.89 -1.51
CA PHE A 916 -60.91 -18.96 -2.64
C PHE A 916 -62.20 -19.12 -3.49
N GLY A 917 -63.10 -20.01 -3.08
CA GLY A 917 -64.34 -20.32 -3.81
C GLY A 917 -65.52 -19.39 -3.52
N GLY A 918 -65.40 -18.50 -2.53
CA GLY A 918 -66.45 -17.55 -2.13
C GLY A 918 -65.88 -16.27 -1.51
N ASN A 919 -66.63 -15.17 -1.61
CA ASN A 919 -66.16 -13.83 -1.20
C ASN A 919 -66.12 -13.61 0.34
N ASP A 920 -66.66 -14.53 1.13
CA ASP A 920 -66.87 -14.36 2.58
C ASP A 920 -65.70 -14.93 3.42
N HIS A 921 -64.55 -15.17 2.78
CA HIS A 921 -63.51 -16.09 3.22
C HIS A 921 -62.07 -15.52 3.06
N GLU A 922 -61.90 -14.20 3.07
CA GLU A 922 -60.59 -13.54 3.11
C GLU A 922 -60.34 -12.82 4.45
N PRO A 923 -59.07 -12.64 4.89
CA PRO A 923 -58.77 -11.82 6.05
C PRO A 923 -59.19 -10.36 5.81
N SER A 924 -59.77 -9.73 6.83
CA SER A 924 -59.92 -8.27 6.85
C SER A 924 -58.54 -7.62 6.95
N GLU A 925 -58.29 -6.60 6.14
CA GLU A 925 -57.01 -5.91 6.08
C GLU A 925 -57.07 -4.55 6.79
N LEU A 926 -55.98 -4.13 7.44
CA LEU A 926 -55.77 -2.74 7.80
C LEU A 926 -54.74 -2.10 6.87
N TYR A 927 -55.04 -0.89 6.40
CA TYR A 927 -54.22 -0.16 5.46
C TYR A 927 -53.45 1.01 6.10
N HIS A 928 -52.24 1.23 5.61
CA HIS A 928 -51.39 2.38 5.88
C HIS A 928 -50.77 2.90 4.57
N THR A 929 -50.07 4.04 4.60
CA THR A 929 -49.39 4.58 3.41
C THR A 929 -48.28 3.66 2.89
N GLY A 930 -48.19 3.57 1.56
CA GLY A 930 -47.21 2.81 0.78
C GLY A 930 -47.53 2.91 -0.71
N ASP A 931 -47.19 1.88 -1.47
CA ASP A 931 -47.34 1.81 -2.94
C ASP A 931 -48.35 0.72 -3.41
N SER A 932 -49.24 0.29 -2.51
CA SER A 932 -50.18 -0.83 -2.61
C SER A 932 -49.60 -2.25 -2.53
N VAL A 933 -48.27 -2.45 -2.44
CA VAL A 933 -47.68 -3.78 -2.19
C VAL A 933 -46.63 -3.74 -1.08
N VAL A 934 -45.79 -2.72 -1.06
CA VAL A 934 -44.72 -2.55 -0.07
C VAL A 934 -45.08 -1.35 0.82
N PRO A 935 -45.33 -1.56 2.13
CA PRO A 935 -45.62 -0.46 3.04
C PRO A 935 -44.48 0.56 3.02
N LEU A 936 -44.83 1.85 3.10
CA LEU A 936 -43.92 2.97 2.89
C LEU A 936 -42.59 2.81 3.65
N LEU A 937 -42.62 2.42 4.92
CA LEU A 937 -41.38 2.29 5.69
C LEU A 937 -40.57 1.01 5.37
N SER A 938 -41.20 -0.07 4.91
CA SER A 938 -40.41 -1.19 4.39
C SER A 938 -39.61 -0.77 3.16
N GLN A 939 -40.10 0.20 2.38
CA GLN A 939 -39.35 0.75 1.25
C GLN A 939 -38.01 1.42 1.66
N PHE A 940 -37.79 1.71 2.96
CA PHE A 940 -36.64 2.47 3.48
C PHE A 940 -35.80 1.80 4.57
N GLY A 941 -36.13 0.56 4.95
CA GLY A 941 -35.40 -0.16 6.00
C GLY A 941 -35.51 0.45 7.40
N ALA A 942 -34.57 0.10 8.28
CA ALA A 942 -34.48 0.68 9.62
C ALA A 942 -34.11 2.18 9.56
N ILE A 943 -34.58 2.96 10.55
CA ILE A 943 -34.39 4.41 10.61
C ILE A 943 -32.89 4.75 10.82
N GLY A 944 -32.17 5.01 9.72
CA GLY A 944 -30.77 5.45 9.66
C GLY A 944 -30.59 6.72 8.83
N THR A 945 -29.43 7.38 8.93
CA THR A 945 -29.27 8.81 8.61
C THR A 945 -28.42 9.13 7.37
N GLN A 946 -28.38 8.28 6.32
CA GLN A 946 -27.47 8.49 5.17
C GLN A 946 -28.07 8.31 3.76
N GLU A 947 -29.38 8.13 3.61
CA GLU A 947 -29.97 7.77 2.31
C GLU A 947 -30.80 8.92 1.73
N LYS A 948 -30.59 9.27 0.45
CA LYS A 948 -31.45 10.24 -0.25
C LYS A 948 -32.70 9.51 -0.75
N ARG A 949 -33.86 9.94 -0.26
CA ARG A 949 -35.14 9.28 -0.47
C ARG A 949 -36.07 10.19 -1.25
N TYR A 950 -36.79 9.63 -2.23
CA TYR A 950 -37.66 10.36 -3.14
C TYR A 950 -39.07 9.76 -3.03
N PHE A 951 -39.90 10.39 -2.19
CA PHE A 951 -41.26 9.96 -1.92
C PHE A 951 -42.19 10.45 -3.04
N VAL A 952 -42.83 9.52 -3.76
CA VAL A 952 -43.70 9.82 -4.89
C VAL A 952 -45.16 9.61 -4.49
N LYS A 953 -45.91 10.71 -4.36
CA LYS A 953 -47.32 10.70 -3.95
C LYS A 953 -48.20 10.00 -5.00
N GLY A 954 -49.01 9.04 -4.58
CA GLY A 954 -49.94 8.28 -5.40
C GLY A 954 -49.31 7.27 -6.37
N ALA A 955 -48.01 7.01 -6.30
CA ALA A 955 -47.37 5.96 -7.10
C ALA A 955 -47.72 4.56 -6.57
N SER A 956 -47.83 3.58 -7.48
CA SER A 956 -48.00 2.16 -7.12
C SER A 956 -46.81 1.34 -7.55
N PHE A 957 -46.48 0.32 -6.75
CA PHE A 957 -45.55 -0.76 -7.09
C PHE A 957 -45.75 -1.25 -8.52
N ALA A 958 -47.00 -1.60 -8.82
CA ALA A 958 -47.40 -2.31 -10.03
C ALA A 958 -47.35 -1.43 -11.30
N SER A 959 -47.26 -0.11 -11.14
CA SER A 959 -47.08 0.85 -12.25
C SER A 959 -45.82 1.70 -12.11
N SER A 960 -44.90 1.37 -11.20
CA SER A 960 -43.82 2.26 -10.74
C SER A 960 -42.91 2.70 -11.89
N LEU A 961 -42.39 1.77 -12.70
CA LEU A 961 -41.56 2.06 -13.86
C LEU A 961 -42.34 2.57 -15.09
N ASN A 962 -43.67 2.44 -15.10
CA ASN A 962 -44.55 3.08 -16.08
C ASN A 962 -44.90 4.53 -15.72
N ASP A 963 -44.68 4.94 -14.48
CA ASP A 963 -44.89 6.29 -14.02
C ASP A 963 -43.83 7.25 -14.64
N PHE A 964 -44.32 8.37 -15.20
CA PHE A 964 -43.47 9.36 -15.86
C PHE A 964 -42.52 10.08 -14.90
N ASP A 965 -42.98 10.46 -13.70
CA ASP A 965 -42.11 11.21 -12.77
C ASP A 965 -41.04 10.29 -12.18
N ILE A 966 -41.35 9.02 -11.95
CA ILE A 966 -40.36 8.02 -11.51
C ILE A 966 -39.27 7.87 -12.58
N ARG A 967 -39.63 7.62 -13.85
CA ARG A 967 -38.62 7.54 -14.93
C ARG A 967 -37.84 8.83 -15.12
N LYS A 968 -38.49 9.99 -14.96
CA LYS A 968 -37.83 11.31 -15.02
C LYS A 968 -36.86 11.49 -13.86
N GLN A 969 -37.22 11.12 -12.64
CA GLN A 969 -36.34 11.17 -11.47
C GLN A 969 -35.16 10.20 -11.62
N ILE A 970 -35.37 8.97 -12.09
CA ILE A 970 -34.29 8.02 -12.42
C ILE A 970 -33.31 8.66 -13.42
N ALA A 971 -33.83 9.23 -14.52
CA ALA A 971 -33.02 9.87 -15.55
C ALA A 971 -32.25 11.09 -15.03
N ASP A 972 -32.84 11.87 -14.12
CA ASP A 972 -32.18 13.01 -13.50
C ASP A 972 -31.10 12.58 -12.49
N LEU A 973 -31.35 11.54 -11.67
CA LEU A 973 -30.37 10.97 -10.73
C LEU A 973 -29.17 10.34 -11.44
N MET A 974 -29.39 9.67 -12.57
CA MET A 974 -28.31 9.19 -13.44
C MET A 974 -27.40 10.31 -13.94
N ASP A 975 -27.96 11.49 -14.18
CA ASP A 975 -27.23 12.70 -14.59
C ASP A 975 -26.70 13.50 -13.38
N GLY A 976 -26.82 12.97 -12.15
CA GLY A 976 -26.44 13.63 -10.90
C GLY A 976 -27.31 14.84 -10.52
N ARG A 977 -28.52 14.94 -11.06
CA ARG A 977 -29.50 16.01 -10.76
C ARG A 977 -30.47 15.49 -9.68
N GLU A 978 -30.18 15.86 -8.44
CA GLU A 978 -30.82 15.33 -7.22
C GLU A 978 -32.02 16.14 -6.74
N VAL A 979 -32.40 17.21 -7.44
CA VAL A 979 -33.58 18.03 -7.08
C VAL A 979 -34.87 17.32 -7.53
N PRO A 980 -35.91 17.23 -6.69
CA PRO A 980 -37.20 16.66 -7.07
C PRO A 980 -37.78 17.28 -8.34
N VAL A 981 -38.09 16.44 -9.33
CA VAL A 981 -38.40 16.94 -10.69
C VAL A 981 -39.87 17.33 -10.92
N THR A 982 -40.75 17.01 -9.97
CA THR A 982 -42.18 17.41 -9.95
C THR A 982 -42.65 17.65 -8.52
N ALA A 983 -43.73 18.42 -8.35
CA ALA A 983 -44.37 18.65 -7.04
C ALA A 983 -45.00 17.39 -6.40
N ARG A 984 -44.95 16.24 -7.09
CA ARG A 984 -45.40 14.94 -6.58
C ARG A 984 -44.26 14.13 -5.94
N ILE A 985 -43.02 14.58 -6.10
CA ILE A 985 -41.82 14.01 -5.49
C ILE A 985 -41.35 14.90 -4.33
N SER A 986 -41.11 14.30 -3.17
CA SER A 986 -40.61 14.97 -1.96
C SER A 986 -39.36 14.26 -1.44
N THR A 987 -38.41 15.02 -0.91
CA THR A 987 -37.20 14.50 -0.22
C THR A 987 -37.24 14.69 1.30
N GLU A 988 -38.24 15.41 1.82
CA GLU A 988 -38.33 15.78 3.25
C GLU A 988 -39.43 15.01 3.97
N THR A 989 -40.64 15.00 3.39
CA THR A 989 -41.83 14.37 3.97
C THR A 989 -42.55 13.50 2.94
N PRO A 990 -42.80 12.21 3.23
CA PRO A 990 -43.66 11.39 2.39
C PRO A 990 -45.13 11.74 2.62
N ASP A 991 -45.98 11.31 1.69
CA ASP A 991 -47.42 11.45 1.89
C ASP A 991 -47.97 10.39 2.85
N TYR A 992 -48.42 10.86 4.02
CA TYR A 992 -49.10 10.04 5.02
C TYR A 992 -50.64 10.08 4.89
N GLU A 993 -51.19 10.95 4.03
CA GLU A 993 -52.62 10.93 3.74
C GLU A 993 -52.94 9.76 2.80
N VAL A 994 -53.60 8.75 3.36
CA VAL A 994 -54.12 7.62 2.59
C VAL A 994 -55.52 7.98 2.09
N ASP A 995 -55.80 7.74 0.81
CA ASP A 995 -57.16 7.89 0.26
C ASP A 995 -58.06 6.77 0.77
N CYS A 996 -58.62 6.97 1.96
CA CYS A 996 -59.50 6.04 2.65
C CYS A 996 -60.96 6.07 2.14
N ALA A 997 -61.29 6.87 1.12
CA ALA A 997 -62.68 7.10 0.70
C ALA A 997 -63.43 5.82 0.25
N GLU A 998 -62.70 4.83 -0.24
CA GLU A 998 -63.23 3.52 -0.68
C GLU A 998 -63.15 2.42 0.40
N TYR A 999 -62.41 2.66 1.49
CA TYR A 999 -62.01 1.63 2.46
C TYR A 999 -62.61 1.79 3.88
N GLY A 1000 -63.27 2.91 4.17
CA GLY A 1000 -64.02 3.11 5.43
C GLY A 1000 -63.15 3.00 6.70
N ASP A 1001 -63.72 2.44 7.76
CA ASP A 1001 -63.08 2.31 9.09
C ASP A 1001 -61.84 1.37 9.10
N TYR A 1002 -61.59 0.62 8.03
CA TYR A 1002 -60.45 -0.30 7.87
C TYR A 1002 -59.18 0.39 7.34
N CYS A 1003 -59.28 1.65 6.95
CA CYS A 1003 -58.16 2.45 6.50
C CYS A 1003 -57.76 3.47 7.57
N ILE A 1004 -56.55 3.30 8.13
CA ILE A 1004 -56.07 4.19 9.18
C ILE A 1004 -55.54 5.47 8.52
N ALA A 1005 -56.43 6.45 8.35
CA ALA A 1005 -56.04 7.84 8.14
C ALA A 1005 -55.06 8.29 9.25
N PRO A 1006 -54.16 9.26 9.02
CA PRO A 1006 -53.16 9.66 10.00
C PRO A 1006 -53.78 10.26 11.27
N LEU A 1007 -54.10 9.38 12.22
CA LEU A 1007 -54.67 9.72 13.51
C LEU A 1007 -53.59 10.31 14.41
N LYS A 1008 -53.96 11.39 15.10
CA LYS A 1008 -53.11 12.04 16.10
C LYS A 1008 -52.67 11.03 17.18
N PRO A 1009 -51.54 11.24 17.90
CA PRO A 1009 -50.94 10.30 18.86
C PRO A 1009 -51.78 9.90 20.10
N SER A 1010 -53.10 10.09 20.08
CA SER A 1010 -54.01 9.92 21.21
C SER A 1010 -55.27 9.11 20.87
N PHE A 1011 -55.29 8.36 19.77
CA PHE A 1011 -56.40 7.47 19.43
C PHE A 1011 -56.12 6.06 19.98
N GLN A 1012 -56.80 5.69 21.05
CA GLN A 1012 -56.92 4.27 21.43
C GLN A 1012 -57.77 3.55 20.37
N PHE A 1013 -57.48 2.29 20.09
CA PHE A 1013 -58.32 1.46 19.23
C PHE A 1013 -59.79 1.56 19.69
N PRO A 1014 -60.73 1.96 18.83
CA PRO A 1014 -62.12 1.68 19.11
C PRO A 1014 -62.26 0.15 19.12
N MET A 1015 -62.89 -0.41 20.14
CA MET A 1015 -63.35 -1.80 20.03
C MET A 1015 -64.27 -1.86 18.81
N LEU A 1016 -63.83 -2.57 17.77
CA LEU A 1016 -64.59 -2.73 16.53
C LEU A 1016 -65.97 -3.26 16.88
N LYS A 1017 -67.00 -2.46 16.59
CA LYS A 1017 -68.37 -2.96 16.67
C LYS A 1017 -68.58 -3.93 15.53
N LEU A 1018 -68.62 -5.21 15.88
CA LEU A 1018 -69.01 -6.30 14.99
C LEU A 1018 -70.29 -5.94 14.21
N PRO A 1019 -70.41 -6.34 12.93
CA PRO A 1019 -71.62 -6.13 12.14
C PRO A 1019 -72.88 -6.67 12.84
N THR A 1020 -73.87 -5.79 13.07
CA THR A 1020 -75.02 -6.08 13.95
C THR A 1020 -76.21 -6.75 13.25
N SER A 1021 -75.96 -7.72 12.38
CA SER A 1021 -77.00 -8.52 11.70
C SER A 1021 -76.47 -9.89 11.25
N GLY A 1022 -76.76 -11.04 11.88
CA GLY A 1022 -77.54 -11.40 13.08
C GLY A 1022 -77.49 -12.94 13.24
N PRO A 1023 -78.27 -13.62 14.12
CA PRO A 1023 -79.29 -13.13 15.05
C PRO A 1023 -79.03 -13.48 16.55
N LYS A 1024 -79.35 -12.51 17.43
CA LYS A 1024 -79.80 -12.61 18.85
C LYS A 1024 -79.41 -13.84 19.71
N LEU A 1025 -78.90 -13.57 20.93
CA LEU A 1025 -79.51 -13.91 22.25
C LEU A 1025 -78.74 -13.15 23.39
N PRO A 1026 -79.17 -13.09 24.68
CA PRO A 1026 -79.33 -11.78 25.33
C PRO A 1026 -78.61 -11.53 26.68
N PHE A 1027 -78.28 -10.25 26.90
CA PHE A 1027 -78.31 -9.46 28.14
C PHE A 1027 -77.63 -9.96 29.45
N PHE A 1028 -76.56 -9.22 29.84
CA PHE A 1028 -76.31 -8.57 31.17
C PHE A 1028 -76.26 -9.45 32.46
N PRO A 1029 -75.61 -8.99 33.57
CA PRO A 1029 -75.12 -7.64 33.90
C PRO A 1029 -73.67 -7.33 33.48
#